data_AF-A0A7Y4MHY9-F1
#
_entry.id   AF-A0A7Y4MHY9-F1
#
_cell.length_a   1.000
_cell.length_b   1.000
_cell.length_c   1.000
_cell.angle_alpha   90.00
_cell.angle_beta   90.00
_cell.angle_gamma   90.00
#
_symmetry.space_group_name_H-M   'P 1'
#
loop_
_entity.id
_entity.type
_entity.pdbx_description
1 polymer ?
#
loop_
_entity_poly.entity_id
_entity_poly.type
_entity_poly.pdbx_seq_one_letter_code
_entity_poly.pdbx_strand_id
1 'polypeptide(L)'
;MVDSVDETIVDTLRLEVHPSVVFKLGADLITDDMQALSELVKNSYDADGTRVRVVIDTNVLTDAVTGEVISEDSREQSDETPRATLRGSITIEDDGIGMDLEAIRRGWLTVSLSHKQEMKARGETTAKKRTPLGDKGLGRLGAQRLGDVLTLTTRTRDLAEESPPLKVSMIWSRFAAADSLNAVPIEVHRLPPGSLKPGTTLEIRGLRDPEFWKQNETNDLQRELAAMISPYEGVAGFRMTLAIDDKSINLRETAQSILAAAPISYSFNFDGRELSIEGRFTAEVLRPPQGRADIATFDELIGFDNGYAFTEWLLNEKAKNGKALGVQPGDDKHFLTSTFSQKLEELSKVEMVGDAPVNPGAFHGEVSGIPLTRDTTSVFDKASDYREFVKALVGIKVYRDGFGVRVDDDWLGLGAKWTSGASYYSLRPGNVTGYVSISAKENAALEETTNREAFRDTPAYRNFYRLLTAWADYTGRVQEYLRRSYNEYRAERLGQAANIEPRATPEDLIRKATSQIDETSRLARQTANASSSIQQIQKATEELERQKEVSESTVFQDPALTNALDQTISRVRHAASEAEDLIRNLDSLLNEQESLKQGVELLAQQIDLAQEQISDAWESVALGLSAETLAHEVQHISDGLRARSAQITTYLNSINHKDQRVWTFVEHVRSSSGALSKQVSRLTPSLRYMRERRDDIGMSDEIETLRRYYLERWGANRLRMETNIVNDFSIRANSGKLTQVLDNLVLNSEYWLLQGLATKTIDEGVITVTVDEPHITVEDNGIGFDESIEELAFEPFITMKPAQQGRGLGLFVVRQLLDSMDASITLAPDRNAQGRRSRLRLSFARALSSTRDA
;
A
#
# COMPACT_ATOMS: atom_id res chain seq x y z
N MET A 1 27.72 -3.41 84.16
CA MET A 1 26.41 -4.02 83.86
C MET A 1 25.53 -2.88 83.41
N VAL A 2 25.21 -2.85 82.12
CA VAL A 2 24.28 -1.88 81.52
C VAL A 2 22.94 -2.60 81.53
N ASP A 3 21.99 -2.07 82.29
CA ASP A 3 20.63 -2.61 82.37
C ASP A 3 20.00 -2.61 80.97
N SER A 4 19.55 -3.79 80.53
CA SER A 4 18.79 -3.94 79.29
C SER A 4 17.45 -3.25 79.47
N VAL A 5 17.23 -2.18 78.71
CA VAL A 5 15.93 -1.51 78.62
C VAL A 5 14.98 -2.48 77.92
N ASP A 6 14.02 -3.03 78.67
CA ASP A 6 12.93 -3.83 78.12
C ASP A 6 12.01 -2.92 77.29
N GLU A 7 12.15 -2.99 75.96
CA GLU A 7 11.23 -2.32 75.04
C GLU A 7 9.86 -3.01 75.09
N THR A 8 8.85 -2.26 75.54
CA THR A 8 7.45 -2.71 75.51
C THR A 8 6.83 -2.26 74.18
N ILE A 9 6.31 -3.20 73.39
CA ILE A 9 5.60 -2.88 72.15
C ILE A 9 4.34 -2.08 72.51
N VAL A 10 4.35 -0.78 72.19
CA VAL A 10 3.22 0.14 72.42
C VAL A 10 2.10 -0.11 71.41
N ASP A 11 2.46 -0.45 70.18
CA ASP A 11 1.52 -0.79 69.12
C ASP A 11 2.24 -1.57 68.00
N THR A 12 1.50 -2.37 67.24
CA THR A 12 1.99 -3.04 66.04
C THR A 12 1.31 -2.43 64.82
N LEU A 13 1.95 -1.42 64.23
CA LEU A 13 1.45 -0.75 63.03
C LEU A 13 1.50 -1.69 61.83
N ARG A 14 0.44 -1.69 61.03
CA ARG A 14 0.37 -2.43 59.76
C ARG A 14 0.37 -1.43 58.61
N LEU A 15 1.04 -1.81 57.52
CA LEU A 15 1.01 -1.02 56.29
C LEU A 15 -0.37 -1.15 55.64
N GLU A 16 -1.09 -0.05 55.54
CA GLU A 16 -2.39 0.02 54.89
C GLU A 16 -2.24 0.53 53.45
N VAL A 17 -3.02 -0.05 52.53
CA VAL A 17 -3.02 0.32 51.12
C VAL A 17 -4.24 1.20 50.86
N HIS A 18 -3.99 2.45 50.46
CA HIS A 18 -5.05 3.37 50.09
C HIS A 18 -5.79 2.88 48.82
N PRO A 19 -7.14 2.99 48.74
CA PRO A 19 -7.90 2.47 47.61
C PRO A 19 -7.47 2.97 46.23
N SER A 20 -6.94 4.20 46.15
CA SER A 20 -6.40 4.80 44.91
C SER A 20 -5.32 3.96 44.22
N VAL A 21 -4.61 3.08 44.95
CA VAL A 21 -3.62 2.17 44.37
C VAL A 21 -4.27 1.18 43.41
N VAL A 22 -5.48 0.70 43.70
CA VAL A 22 -6.22 -0.22 42.80
C VAL A 22 -6.58 0.47 41.50
N PHE A 23 -7.01 1.74 41.57
CA PHE A 23 -7.33 2.55 40.39
C PHE A 23 -6.09 2.87 39.54
N LYS A 24 -4.94 3.17 40.17
CA LYS A 24 -3.67 3.41 39.46
C LYS A 24 -3.14 2.14 38.80
N LEU A 25 -3.15 1.01 39.51
CA LEU A 25 -2.73 -0.29 38.97
C LEU A 25 -3.61 -0.71 37.78
N GLY A 26 -4.92 -0.45 37.83
CA GLY A 26 -5.82 -0.74 36.71
C GLY A 26 -5.52 0.12 35.47
N ALA A 27 -5.27 1.41 35.66
CA ALA A 27 -4.93 2.34 34.57
C ALA A 27 -3.55 2.07 33.93
N ASP A 28 -2.56 1.64 34.73
CA ASP A 28 -1.20 1.38 34.26
C ASP A 28 -1.03 0.00 33.59
N LEU A 29 -1.87 -0.99 33.94
CA LEU A 29 -1.75 -2.37 33.45
C LEU A 29 -2.62 -2.70 32.24
N ILE A 30 -3.69 -1.93 32.00
CA ILE A 30 -4.59 -2.11 30.86
C ILE A 30 -4.66 -0.78 30.12
N THR A 31 -4.12 -0.75 28.90
CA THR A 31 -3.92 0.47 28.11
C THR A 31 -5.22 0.98 27.50
N ASP A 32 -6.11 0.07 27.10
CA ASP A 32 -7.35 0.37 26.39
C ASP A 32 -8.53 -0.54 26.80
N ASP A 33 -9.75 -0.12 26.45
CA ASP A 33 -11.00 -0.77 26.85
C ASP A 33 -11.19 -2.14 26.15
N MET A 34 -10.52 -2.32 25.02
CA MET A 34 -10.57 -3.52 24.21
C MET A 34 -9.68 -4.63 24.77
N GLN A 35 -8.50 -4.27 25.27
CA GLN A 35 -7.64 -5.13 26.06
C GLN A 35 -8.37 -5.59 27.34
N ALA A 36 -9.13 -4.69 28.00
CA ALA A 36 -9.94 -5.07 29.16
C ALA A 36 -10.97 -6.15 28.79
N LEU A 37 -11.70 -5.98 27.69
CA LEU A 37 -12.66 -6.95 27.19
C LEU A 37 -11.98 -8.28 26.81
N SER A 38 -10.82 -8.21 26.15
CA SER A 38 -10.00 -9.38 25.78
C SER A 38 -9.64 -10.24 26.98
N GLU A 39 -9.12 -9.61 28.04
CA GLU A 39 -8.69 -10.31 29.25
C GLU A 39 -9.87 -10.99 29.96
N LEU A 40 -11.06 -10.40 29.92
CA LEU A 40 -12.27 -11.03 30.44
C LEU A 40 -12.70 -12.23 29.60
N VAL A 41 -12.63 -12.15 28.26
CA VAL A 41 -12.94 -13.27 27.37
C VAL A 41 -11.94 -14.43 27.50
N LYS A 42 -10.64 -14.12 27.67
CA LYS A 42 -9.61 -15.13 27.96
C LYS A 42 -9.88 -15.88 29.27
N ASN A 43 -10.41 -15.21 30.29
CA ASN A 43 -10.78 -15.88 31.54
C ASN A 43 -11.86 -16.95 31.33
N SER A 44 -12.80 -16.74 30.41
CA SER A 44 -13.79 -17.75 30.04
C SER A 44 -13.14 -18.97 29.36
N TYR A 45 -12.07 -18.76 28.57
CA TYR A 45 -11.30 -19.85 27.98
C TYR A 45 -10.49 -20.63 29.04
N ASP A 46 -9.82 -19.91 29.95
CA ASP A 46 -9.08 -20.49 31.07
C ASP A 46 -9.99 -21.25 32.06
N ALA A 47 -11.27 -20.87 32.13
CA ALA A 47 -12.30 -21.57 32.89
C ALA A 47 -12.87 -22.81 32.18
N ASP A 48 -12.18 -23.31 31.15
CA ASP A 48 -12.61 -24.46 30.33
C ASP A 48 -13.98 -24.27 29.68
N GLY A 49 -14.39 -23.03 29.40
CA GLY A 49 -15.58 -22.70 28.63
C GLY A 49 -15.52 -23.28 27.21
N THR A 50 -16.63 -23.81 26.71
CA THR A 50 -16.84 -24.14 25.29
C THR A 50 -17.47 -23.01 24.49
N ARG A 51 -18.13 -22.08 25.17
CA ARG A 51 -18.77 -20.93 24.57
C ARG A 51 -18.67 -19.72 25.49
N VAL A 52 -18.45 -18.57 24.87
CA VAL A 52 -18.56 -17.25 25.50
C VAL A 52 -19.52 -16.39 24.68
N ARG A 53 -20.47 -15.74 25.35
CA ARG A 53 -21.38 -14.78 24.75
C ARG A 53 -21.07 -13.40 25.33
N VAL A 54 -20.74 -12.46 24.45
CA VAL A 54 -20.51 -11.05 24.79
C VAL A 54 -21.68 -10.23 24.25
N VAL A 55 -22.36 -9.50 25.12
CA VAL A 55 -23.46 -8.60 24.76
C VAL A 55 -23.12 -7.21 25.24
N ILE A 56 -23.15 -6.24 24.34
CA ILE A 56 -22.93 -4.83 24.66
C ILE A 56 -24.24 -4.11 24.37
N ASP A 57 -24.80 -3.47 25.38
CA ASP A 57 -26.02 -2.68 25.25
C ASP A 57 -25.73 -1.26 25.73
N THR A 58 -25.78 -0.30 24.82
CA THR A 58 -25.41 1.11 25.09
C THR A 58 -26.56 1.91 25.70
N ASN A 59 -27.74 1.31 25.86
CA ASN A 59 -28.98 1.98 26.25
C ASN A 59 -29.48 1.56 27.65
N VAL A 60 -28.93 0.48 28.22
CA VAL A 60 -29.18 0.10 29.62
C VAL A 60 -28.89 1.27 30.57
N LEU A 61 -29.85 1.59 31.43
CA LEU A 61 -29.70 2.58 32.49
C LEU A 61 -29.57 1.88 33.84
N THR A 62 -28.61 2.33 34.65
CA THR A 62 -28.29 1.75 35.97
C THR A 62 -28.27 2.85 37.02
N ASP A 63 -28.86 2.59 38.18
CA ASP A 63 -28.80 3.49 39.33
C ASP A 63 -27.38 3.49 39.92
N ALA A 64 -26.73 4.65 40.04
CA ALA A 64 -25.35 4.75 40.51
C ALA A 64 -25.17 4.40 41.99
N VAL A 65 -26.24 4.45 42.80
CA VAL A 65 -26.19 4.20 44.24
C VAL A 65 -26.41 2.73 44.54
N THR A 66 -27.41 2.11 43.91
CA THR A 66 -27.77 0.70 44.14
C THR A 66 -27.03 -0.25 43.19
N GLY A 67 -26.61 0.21 42.01
CA GLY A 67 -26.04 -0.61 40.95
C GLY A 67 -27.07 -1.46 40.20
N GLU A 68 -28.37 -1.25 40.45
CA GLU A 68 -29.45 -1.99 39.81
C GLU A 68 -29.93 -1.35 38.50
N VAL A 69 -30.43 -2.18 37.58
CA VAL A 69 -30.96 -1.73 36.29
C VAL A 69 -32.28 -1.01 36.51
N ILE A 70 -32.42 0.18 35.91
CA ILE A 70 -33.64 0.97 35.95
C ILE A 70 -34.57 0.47 34.84
N SER A 71 -35.66 -0.21 35.21
CA SER A 71 -36.68 -0.65 34.24
C SER A 71 -37.46 0.53 33.66
N GLU A 72 -38.00 0.38 32.46
CA GLU A 72 -38.81 1.43 31.81
C GLU A 72 -40.04 1.80 32.64
N ASP A 73 -40.69 0.82 33.30
CA ASP A 73 -41.82 1.03 34.21
C ASP A 73 -41.47 1.89 35.44
N SER A 74 -40.19 1.92 35.84
CA SER A 74 -39.72 2.69 37.00
C SER A 74 -39.49 4.17 36.69
N ARG A 75 -39.47 4.57 35.40
CA ARG A 75 -39.22 5.96 34.96
C ARG A 75 -40.40 6.89 35.21
N GLU A 76 -41.62 6.37 35.29
CA GLU A 76 -42.85 7.16 35.44
C GLU A 76 -43.22 7.47 36.92
N GLN A 77 -42.51 6.91 37.91
CA GLN A 77 -42.90 6.97 39.33
C GLN A 77 -42.00 7.79 40.26
N SER A 78 -40.94 8.45 39.79
CA SER A 78 -40.02 9.20 40.68
C SER A 78 -39.95 10.70 40.38
N ASP A 79 -40.61 11.49 41.23
CA ASP A 79 -40.57 12.97 41.28
C ASP A 79 -39.41 13.52 42.15
N GLU A 80 -38.51 12.67 42.66
CA GLU A 80 -37.47 13.07 43.62
C GLU A 80 -36.05 12.98 43.04
N THR A 81 -35.46 14.15 42.75
CA THR A 81 -34.04 14.41 42.39
C THR A 81 -33.46 13.58 41.23
N PRO A 82 -32.57 14.14 40.38
CA PRO A 82 -31.91 13.33 39.37
C PRO A 82 -31.05 12.27 40.07
N ARG A 83 -31.54 11.03 40.16
CA ARG A 83 -30.73 9.87 40.55
C ARG A 83 -29.58 9.82 39.55
N ALA A 84 -28.34 9.87 40.06
CA ALA A 84 -27.16 9.72 39.22
C ALA A 84 -27.32 8.40 38.44
N THR A 85 -27.50 8.52 37.13
CA THR A 85 -27.84 7.39 36.26
C THR A 85 -26.63 7.09 35.41
N LEU A 86 -26.19 5.84 35.45
CA LEU A 86 -25.10 5.33 34.64
C LEU A 86 -25.68 4.69 33.38
N ARG A 87 -24.97 4.81 32.25
CA ARG A 87 -25.43 4.33 30.94
C ARG A 87 -24.55 3.21 30.40
N GLY A 88 -25.17 2.26 29.72
CA GLY A 88 -24.52 1.16 29.03
C GLY A 88 -24.20 -0.03 29.92
N SER A 89 -24.08 -1.20 29.30
CA SER A 89 -23.63 -2.44 29.94
C SER A 89 -22.87 -3.36 28.98
N ILE A 90 -21.95 -4.14 29.53
CA ILE A 90 -21.26 -5.25 28.88
C ILE A 90 -21.52 -6.51 29.70
N THR A 91 -22.11 -7.52 29.07
CA THR A 91 -22.35 -8.84 29.66
C THR A 91 -21.46 -9.88 29.00
N ILE A 92 -20.70 -10.63 29.79
CA ILE A 92 -19.84 -11.73 29.35
C ILE A 92 -20.31 -13.00 30.06
N GLU A 93 -20.87 -13.93 29.30
CA GLU A 93 -21.42 -15.18 29.79
C GLU A 93 -20.63 -16.36 29.23
N ASP A 94 -20.05 -17.18 30.11
CA ASP A 94 -19.39 -18.42 29.74
C ASP A 94 -20.07 -19.66 30.33
N ASP A 95 -19.88 -20.79 29.65
CA ASP A 95 -20.36 -22.09 30.09
C ASP A 95 -19.27 -22.92 30.78
N GLY A 96 -18.26 -22.29 31.39
CA GLY A 96 -17.08 -22.94 31.98
C GLY A 96 -17.35 -23.74 33.25
N ILE A 97 -16.29 -23.94 34.04
CA ILE A 97 -16.35 -24.70 35.31
C ILE A 97 -17.01 -23.92 36.45
N GLY A 98 -17.13 -22.58 36.33
CA GLY A 98 -17.63 -21.70 37.38
C GLY A 98 -16.65 -21.52 38.55
N MET A 99 -17.07 -20.77 39.57
CA MET A 99 -16.30 -20.51 40.79
C MET A 99 -17.12 -20.83 42.04
N ASP A 100 -16.49 -21.43 43.04
CA ASP A 100 -17.06 -21.53 44.39
C ASP A 100 -16.66 -20.31 45.24
N LEU A 101 -17.12 -20.28 46.50
CA LEU A 101 -16.84 -19.19 47.43
C LEU A 101 -15.33 -19.01 47.71
N GLU A 102 -14.57 -20.10 47.73
CA GLU A 102 -13.12 -20.07 48.00
C GLU A 102 -12.35 -19.53 46.79
N ALA A 103 -12.74 -19.94 45.57
CA ALA A 103 -12.24 -19.43 44.31
C ALA A 103 -12.54 -17.93 44.15
N ILE A 104 -13.72 -17.46 44.54
CA ILE A 104 -14.03 -16.02 44.59
C ILE A 104 -13.12 -15.30 45.59
N ARG A 105 -12.96 -15.84 46.81
CA ARG A 105 -12.17 -15.21 47.88
C ARG A 105 -10.68 -15.13 47.55
N ARG A 106 -10.09 -16.24 47.13
CA ARG A 106 -8.64 -16.37 46.88
C ARG A 106 -8.24 -15.96 45.46
N GLY A 107 -9.10 -16.20 44.48
CA GLY A 107 -8.82 -15.90 43.07
C GLY A 107 -9.25 -14.48 42.67
N TRP A 108 -10.49 -14.09 42.96
CA TRP A 108 -11.03 -12.80 42.50
C TRP A 108 -10.75 -11.64 43.47
N LEU A 109 -10.97 -11.85 44.78
CA LEU A 109 -10.88 -10.79 45.81
C LEU A 109 -9.46 -10.55 46.38
N THR A 110 -8.50 -11.44 46.13
CA THR A 110 -7.13 -11.30 46.66
C THR A 110 -6.15 -10.88 45.56
N VAL A 111 -5.28 -9.91 45.86
CA VAL A 111 -4.16 -9.50 44.98
C VAL A 111 -2.92 -10.32 45.37
N SER A 112 -2.58 -11.37 44.61
CA SER A 112 -1.41 -12.25 44.87
C SER A 112 -0.90 -12.91 43.59
N LEU A 113 0.33 -13.46 43.64
CA LEU A 113 0.92 -14.38 42.66
C LEU A 113 -0.14 -15.36 42.16
N SER A 114 -0.37 -15.34 40.85
CA SER A 114 -1.47 -16.09 40.23
C SER A 114 -1.14 -17.58 40.22
N HIS A 115 -2.06 -18.43 40.68
CA HIS A 115 -1.95 -19.89 40.54
C HIS A 115 -1.68 -20.32 39.09
N LYS A 116 -2.12 -19.52 38.11
CA LYS A 116 -1.85 -19.72 36.67
C LYS A 116 -0.35 -19.65 36.34
N GLN A 117 0.43 -18.83 37.05
CA GLN A 117 1.88 -18.73 36.84
C GLN A 117 2.62 -19.97 37.34
N GLU A 118 2.18 -20.55 38.46
CA GLU A 118 2.71 -21.82 38.95
C GLU A 118 2.37 -22.97 38.00
N MET A 119 1.14 -23.02 37.50
CA MET A 119 0.73 -23.99 36.48
C MET A 119 1.56 -23.87 35.19
N LYS A 120 1.78 -22.65 34.69
CA LYS A 120 2.66 -22.38 33.53
C LYS A 120 4.10 -22.83 33.79
N ALA A 121 4.66 -22.51 34.96
CA ALA A 121 6.01 -22.90 35.33
C ALA A 121 6.16 -24.43 35.48
N ARG A 122 5.09 -25.14 35.87
CA ARG A 122 5.03 -26.60 35.95
C ARG A 122 4.62 -27.30 34.65
N GLY A 123 4.24 -26.56 33.60
CA GLY A 123 3.72 -27.11 32.35
C GLY A 123 2.37 -27.80 32.48
N GLU A 124 1.59 -27.46 33.51
CA GLU A 124 0.28 -28.05 33.80
C GLU A 124 -0.81 -27.41 32.92
N THR A 125 -1.74 -28.24 32.43
CA THR A 125 -2.90 -27.80 31.64
C THR A 125 -4.18 -27.92 32.44
N THR A 126 -5.23 -27.20 32.02
CA THR A 126 -6.59 -27.40 32.54
C THR A 126 -7.14 -28.80 32.20
N ALA A 127 -8.34 -29.12 32.70
CA ALA A 127 -8.98 -30.42 32.45
C ALA A 127 -9.23 -30.66 30.94
N LYS A 128 -9.45 -29.60 30.15
CA LYS A 128 -9.53 -29.66 28.68
C LYS A 128 -8.18 -29.60 27.97
N LYS A 129 -7.07 -29.82 28.68
CA LYS A 129 -5.68 -29.71 28.16
C LYS A 129 -5.33 -28.32 27.62
N ARG A 130 -5.97 -27.26 28.13
CA ARG A 130 -5.67 -25.88 27.73
C ARG A 130 -4.52 -25.35 28.56
N THR A 131 -3.66 -24.55 27.92
CA THR A 131 -2.65 -23.79 28.64
C THR A 131 -3.30 -22.50 29.15
N PRO A 132 -3.19 -22.15 30.44
CA PRO A 132 -3.73 -20.89 30.94
C PRO A 132 -3.15 -19.71 30.16
N LEU A 133 -3.99 -18.83 29.62
CA LEU A 133 -3.55 -17.70 28.79
C LEU A 133 -3.32 -16.43 29.62
N GLY A 134 -4.16 -16.17 30.63
CA GLY A 134 -4.05 -14.96 31.46
C GLY A 134 -2.82 -14.92 32.39
N ASP A 135 -2.27 -13.73 32.62
CA ASP A 135 -1.21 -13.48 33.60
C ASP A 135 -1.64 -12.41 34.59
N LYS A 136 -1.51 -12.69 35.90
CA LYS A 136 -1.89 -11.82 37.03
C LYS A 136 -3.40 -11.61 37.13
N GLY A 137 -3.94 -11.33 38.32
CA GLY A 137 -5.38 -11.15 38.57
C GLY A 137 -6.01 -9.90 37.94
N LEU A 138 -5.83 -9.70 36.63
CA LEU A 138 -6.19 -8.52 35.84
C LEU A 138 -7.67 -8.47 35.45
N GLY A 139 -8.41 -9.59 35.47
CA GLY A 139 -9.81 -9.63 35.05
C GLY A 139 -10.70 -8.59 35.76
N ARG A 140 -10.51 -8.40 37.08
CA ARG A 140 -11.24 -7.37 37.84
C ARG A 140 -10.82 -5.93 37.52
N LEU A 141 -9.56 -5.71 37.16
CA LEU A 141 -9.05 -4.40 36.74
C LEU A 141 -9.60 -4.04 35.35
N GLY A 142 -9.76 -5.05 34.48
CA GLY A 142 -10.47 -4.90 33.21
C GLY A 142 -11.94 -4.52 33.41
N ALA A 143 -12.64 -5.21 34.29
CA ALA A 143 -14.02 -4.87 34.63
C ALA A 143 -14.17 -3.45 35.22
N GLN A 144 -13.25 -3.05 36.11
CA GLN A 144 -13.21 -1.69 36.69
C GLN A 144 -12.93 -0.60 35.65
N ARG A 145 -12.12 -0.91 34.64
CA ARG A 145 -11.84 0.00 33.53
C ARG A 145 -13.09 0.22 32.68
N LEU A 146 -13.79 -0.87 32.34
CA LEU A 146 -14.93 -0.85 31.45
C LEU A 146 -16.16 -0.13 32.03
N GLY A 147 -16.46 -0.29 33.32
CA GLY A 147 -17.62 0.34 33.95
C GLY A 147 -17.54 0.46 35.47
N ASP A 148 -18.49 1.19 36.05
CA ASP A 148 -18.50 1.51 37.50
C ASP A 148 -19.09 0.40 38.37
N VAL A 149 -19.95 -0.46 37.82
CA VAL A 149 -20.60 -1.55 38.54
C VAL A 149 -20.21 -2.88 37.93
N LEU A 150 -19.77 -3.84 38.75
CA LEU A 150 -19.53 -5.22 38.35
C LEU A 150 -20.44 -6.15 39.14
N THR A 151 -21.25 -6.95 38.45
CA THR A 151 -21.97 -8.08 39.04
C THR A 151 -21.42 -9.38 38.46
N LEU A 152 -20.90 -10.24 39.33
CA LEU A 152 -20.44 -11.57 39.02
C LEU A 152 -21.48 -12.57 39.52
N THR A 153 -22.01 -13.38 38.61
CA THR A 153 -22.88 -14.52 38.96
C THR A 153 -22.23 -15.80 38.46
N THR A 154 -22.11 -16.83 39.29
CA THR A 154 -21.37 -18.04 38.92
C THR A 154 -21.96 -19.29 39.55
N ARG A 155 -21.83 -20.41 38.85
CA ARG A 155 -22.20 -21.74 39.35
C ARG A 155 -21.17 -22.78 38.95
N THR A 156 -20.61 -23.47 39.94
CA THR A 156 -19.64 -24.53 39.72
C THR A 156 -20.24 -25.74 39.00
N ARG A 157 -19.43 -26.43 38.19
CA ARG A 157 -19.82 -27.66 37.47
C ARG A 157 -19.70 -28.94 38.31
N ASP A 158 -18.69 -29.02 39.18
CA ASP A 158 -18.27 -30.25 39.86
C ASP A 158 -18.80 -30.46 41.28
N LEU A 159 -19.54 -29.50 41.83
CA LEU A 159 -20.21 -29.72 43.11
C LEU A 159 -21.50 -30.51 42.84
N ALA A 160 -21.82 -31.48 43.72
CA ALA A 160 -23.08 -32.22 43.72
C ALA A 160 -24.26 -31.29 43.36
N GLU A 161 -25.26 -31.79 42.63
CA GLU A 161 -26.36 -31.07 41.94
C GLU A 161 -27.09 -29.95 42.75
N GLU A 162 -26.77 -29.78 44.02
CA GLU A 162 -27.38 -28.86 44.99
C GLU A 162 -26.56 -27.59 45.32
N SER A 163 -25.35 -27.37 44.79
CA SER A 163 -24.61 -26.13 45.13
C SER A 163 -25.28 -24.87 44.56
N PRO A 164 -25.73 -23.93 45.41
CA PRO A 164 -26.48 -22.77 44.97
C PRO A 164 -25.55 -21.82 44.19
N PRO A 165 -26.03 -21.19 43.10
CA PRO A 165 -25.26 -20.16 42.40
C PRO A 165 -24.90 -19.02 43.35
N LEU A 166 -23.76 -18.39 43.13
CA LEU A 166 -23.28 -17.26 43.91
C LEU A 166 -23.40 -15.97 43.08
N LYS A 167 -23.80 -14.88 43.73
CA LYS A 167 -23.85 -13.54 43.16
C LYS A 167 -23.01 -12.60 44.03
N VAL A 168 -22.11 -11.85 43.41
CA VAL A 168 -21.28 -10.83 44.04
C VAL A 168 -21.41 -9.54 43.24
N SER A 169 -21.74 -8.44 43.91
CA SER A 169 -21.85 -7.14 43.27
C SER A 169 -20.87 -6.15 43.88
N MET A 170 -20.20 -5.37 43.04
CA MET A 170 -19.20 -4.38 43.42
C MET A 170 -19.51 -3.07 42.70
N ILE A 171 -19.42 -1.96 43.45
CA ILE A 171 -19.60 -0.62 42.93
C ILE A 171 -18.28 0.12 43.18
N TRP A 172 -17.52 0.39 42.12
CA TRP A 172 -16.15 0.89 42.22
C TRP A 172 -16.08 2.28 42.81
N SER A 173 -17.04 3.16 42.52
CA SER A 173 -17.17 4.49 43.11
C SER A 173 -17.21 4.48 44.65
N ARG A 174 -17.71 3.41 45.30
CA ARG A 174 -17.67 3.29 46.78
C ARG A 174 -16.25 3.14 47.33
N PHE A 175 -15.35 2.50 46.59
CA PHE A 175 -13.95 2.35 46.97
C PHE A 175 -13.16 3.65 46.80
N ALA A 176 -13.54 4.50 45.83
CA ALA A 176 -12.87 5.78 45.61
C ALA A 176 -13.10 6.78 46.78
N ALA A 177 -14.22 6.65 47.49
CA ALA A 177 -14.60 7.51 48.61
C ALA A 177 -14.22 6.94 50.00
N ALA A 178 -13.63 5.74 50.06
CA ALA A 178 -13.32 5.06 51.32
C ALA A 178 -11.87 5.34 51.79
N ASP A 179 -11.67 5.37 53.11
CA ASP A 179 -10.34 5.59 53.72
C ASP A 179 -9.40 4.38 53.57
N SER A 180 -9.96 3.16 53.52
CA SER A 180 -9.20 1.92 53.32
C SER A 180 -9.99 0.90 52.49
N LEU A 181 -9.27 -0.01 51.81
CA LEU A 181 -9.89 -1.05 50.99
C LEU A 181 -10.79 -2.01 51.80
N ASN A 182 -10.49 -2.20 53.08
CA ASN A 182 -11.24 -3.08 53.97
C ASN A 182 -12.53 -2.44 54.51
N ALA A 183 -12.72 -1.12 54.34
CA ALA A 183 -13.88 -0.39 54.84
C ALA A 183 -15.14 -0.58 53.97
N VAL A 184 -14.99 -1.03 52.73
CA VAL A 184 -16.12 -1.27 51.80
C VAL A 184 -16.50 -2.76 51.86
N PRO A 185 -17.66 -3.12 52.45
CA PRO A 185 -18.09 -4.52 52.49
C PRO A 185 -18.48 -5.01 51.08
N ILE A 186 -18.03 -6.21 50.74
CA ILE A 186 -18.45 -6.93 49.53
C ILE A 186 -19.31 -8.11 49.97
N GLU A 187 -20.59 -8.06 49.64
CA GLU A 187 -21.55 -9.11 49.99
C GLU A 187 -21.59 -10.20 48.92
N VAL A 188 -21.67 -11.46 49.38
CA VAL A 188 -21.84 -12.63 48.51
C VAL A 188 -23.20 -13.25 48.81
N HIS A 189 -24.09 -13.21 47.83
CA HIS A 189 -25.44 -13.77 47.96
C HIS A 189 -25.53 -15.16 47.33
N ARG A 190 -26.31 -16.04 47.94
CA ARG A 190 -26.68 -17.34 47.35
C ARG A 190 -28.00 -17.19 46.62
N LEU A 191 -28.05 -17.64 45.37
CA LEU A 191 -29.27 -17.67 44.56
C LEU A 191 -29.97 -19.03 44.69
N PRO A 192 -31.27 -19.11 44.34
CA PRO A 192 -32.01 -20.38 44.36
C PRO A 192 -31.30 -21.47 43.53
N PRO A 193 -31.22 -22.73 44.01
CA PRO A 193 -30.70 -23.85 43.22
C PRO A 193 -31.42 -23.98 41.86
N GLY A 194 -30.69 -24.31 40.81
CA GLY A 194 -31.24 -24.45 39.44
C GLY A 194 -31.54 -23.13 38.71
N SER A 195 -31.36 -21.96 39.34
CA SER A 195 -31.60 -20.65 38.70
C SER A 195 -30.56 -20.27 37.62
N LEU A 196 -29.40 -20.94 37.61
CA LEU A 196 -28.32 -20.69 36.66
C LEU A 196 -27.75 -22.01 36.12
N LYS A 197 -27.30 -22.00 34.87
CA LYS A 197 -26.49 -23.10 34.29
C LYS A 197 -25.04 -23.03 34.81
N PRO A 198 -24.26 -24.13 34.73
CA PRO A 198 -22.84 -24.07 35.11
C PRO A 198 -22.10 -23.05 34.25
N GLY A 199 -21.20 -22.29 34.87
CA GLY A 199 -20.45 -21.23 34.20
C GLY A 199 -20.41 -19.93 35.01
N THR A 200 -19.96 -18.86 34.36
CA THR A 200 -19.87 -17.53 34.97
C THR A 200 -20.46 -16.47 34.06
N THR A 201 -21.19 -15.53 34.65
CA THR A 201 -21.70 -14.32 34.01
C THR A 201 -21.09 -13.11 34.71
N LEU A 202 -20.38 -12.28 33.96
CA LEU A 202 -19.90 -10.97 34.39
C LEU A 202 -20.75 -9.91 33.71
N GLU A 203 -21.37 -9.06 34.51
CA GLU A 203 -22.19 -7.95 34.04
C GLU A 203 -21.58 -6.65 34.53
N ILE A 204 -21.02 -5.90 33.60
CA ILE A 204 -20.38 -4.61 33.84
C ILE A 204 -21.35 -3.53 33.40
N ARG A 205 -21.78 -2.68 34.32
CA ARG A 205 -22.78 -1.64 34.07
C ARG A 205 -22.21 -0.25 34.34
N GLY A 206 -22.77 0.74 33.67
CA GLY A 206 -22.28 2.10 33.74
C GLY A 206 -20.95 2.23 33.04
N LEU A 207 -20.96 2.02 31.72
CA LEU A 207 -19.76 2.08 30.90
C LEU A 207 -19.16 3.48 30.94
N ARG A 208 -17.82 3.55 31.00
CA ARG A 208 -17.11 4.84 31.04
C ARG A 208 -17.24 5.62 29.75
N ASP A 209 -17.26 4.92 28.62
CA ASP A 209 -17.49 5.49 27.29
C ASP A 209 -18.51 4.65 26.51
N PRO A 210 -19.83 4.86 26.71
CA PRO A 210 -20.87 4.14 25.97
C PRO A 210 -20.86 4.45 24.47
N GLU A 211 -20.41 5.65 24.08
CA GLU A 211 -20.41 6.08 22.68
C GLU A 211 -19.28 5.40 21.88
N PHE A 212 -18.15 5.08 22.50
CA PHE A 212 -17.11 4.23 21.89
C PHE A 212 -17.67 2.90 21.35
N TRP A 213 -18.54 2.23 22.12
CA TRP A 213 -19.15 0.97 21.73
C TRP A 213 -20.23 1.12 20.65
N LYS A 214 -20.88 2.29 20.59
CA LYS A 214 -21.93 2.62 19.62
C LYS A 214 -21.36 3.06 18.27
N GLN A 215 -20.36 3.95 18.27
CA GLN A 215 -19.74 4.49 17.04
C GLN A 215 -18.94 3.43 16.29
N ASN A 216 -18.41 2.43 17.00
CA ASN A 216 -17.65 1.33 16.43
C ASN A 216 -18.51 0.11 16.01
N GLU A 217 -19.83 0.24 15.92
CA GLU A 217 -20.77 -0.83 15.54
C GLU A 217 -20.37 -1.60 14.26
N THR A 218 -19.58 -1.00 13.36
CA THR A 218 -19.29 -1.59 12.04
C THR A 218 -17.82 -1.92 11.76
N ASN A 219 -16.80 -1.19 12.26
CA ASN A 219 -15.43 -1.36 11.72
C ASN A 219 -14.31 -1.60 12.75
N ASP A 220 -14.03 -0.67 13.66
CA ASP A 220 -12.83 -0.76 14.51
C ASP A 220 -12.96 -1.82 15.61
N LEU A 221 -14.15 -1.94 16.21
CA LEU A 221 -14.44 -2.96 17.23
C LEU A 221 -14.42 -4.36 16.62
N GLN A 222 -15.00 -4.53 15.43
CA GLN A 222 -14.96 -5.79 14.69
C GLN A 222 -13.52 -6.16 14.30
N ARG A 223 -12.73 -5.18 13.86
CA ARG A 223 -11.30 -5.34 13.54
C ARG A 223 -10.48 -5.80 14.73
N GLU A 224 -10.67 -5.14 15.87
CA GLU A 224 -9.96 -5.49 17.09
C GLU A 224 -10.40 -6.86 17.62
N LEU A 225 -11.70 -7.17 17.61
CA LEU A 225 -12.21 -8.49 18.02
C LEU A 225 -11.74 -9.62 17.08
N ALA A 226 -11.74 -9.38 15.77
CA ALA A 226 -11.18 -10.30 14.77
C ALA A 226 -9.64 -10.38 14.84
N ALA A 227 -8.96 -9.41 15.47
CA ALA A 227 -7.54 -9.53 15.80
C ALA A 227 -7.31 -10.33 17.10
N MET A 228 -8.27 -10.31 18.02
CA MET A 228 -8.14 -10.96 19.33
C MET A 228 -8.43 -12.45 19.30
N ILE A 229 -9.36 -12.92 18.47
CA ILE A 229 -9.68 -14.34 18.33
C ILE A 229 -9.59 -14.71 16.86
N SER A 230 -8.93 -15.82 16.56
CA SER A 230 -8.79 -16.30 15.18
C SER A 230 -10.18 -16.47 14.55
N PRO A 231 -10.51 -15.71 13.49
CA PRO A 231 -11.71 -15.96 12.69
C PRO A 231 -11.53 -17.15 11.75
N TYR A 232 -10.30 -17.66 11.63
CA TYR A 232 -9.87 -18.65 10.63
C TYR A 232 -9.92 -20.08 11.16
N GLU A 233 -9.43 -20.29 12.39
CA GLU A 233 -9.51 -21.56 13.10
C GLU A 233 -10.44 -21.40 14.30
N GLY A 234 -11.32 -22.38 14.49
CA GLY A 234 -11.97 -22.49 15.78
C GLY A 234 -10.90 -22.78 16.82
N VAL A 235 -10.72 -21.88 17.79
CA VAL A 235 -10.03 -22.19 19.03
C VAL A 235 -10.57 -23.54 19.53
N ALA A 236 -9.72 -24.53 19.82
CA ALA A 236 -10.13 -25.92 20.08
C ALA A 236 -11.36 -26.01 21.03
N GLY A 237 -12.54 -26.19 20.43
CA GLY A 237 -13.83 -26.26 21.13
C GLY A 237 -14.29 -24.99 21.86
N PHE A 238 -13.80 -23.79 21.53
CA PHE A 238 -14.24 -22.51 22.13
C PHE A 238 -14.89 -21.60 21.07
N ARG A 239 -16.16 -21.23 21.29
CA ARG A 239 -16.95 -20.38 20.38
C ARG A 239 -17.30 -19.05 21.04
N MET A 240 -17.02 -17.94 20.37
CA MET A 240 -17.45 -16.61 20.80
C MET A 240 -18.62 -16.12 19.94
N THR A 241 -19.61 -15.50 20.57
CA THR A 241 -20.67 -14.73 19.90
C THR A 241 -20.71 -13.33 20.47
N LEU A 242 -20.80 -12.32 19.61
CA LEU A 242 -20.89 -10.92 19.98
C LEU A 242 -22.21 -10.32 19.49
N ALA A 243 -22.90 -9.58 20.36
CA ALA A 243 -24.02 -8.74 19.98
C ALA A 243 -23.83 -7.32 20.52
N ILE A 244 -24.15 -6.30 19.71
CA ILE A 244 -24.16 -4.89 20.09
C ILE A 244 -25.54 -4.32 19.76
N ASP A 245 -26.25 -3.77 20.75
CA ASP A 245 -27.60 -3.21 20.58
C ASP A 245 -28.51 -4.14 19.74
N ASP A 246 -28.58 -5.41 20.16
CA ASP A 246 -29.31 -6.53 19.53
C ASP A 246 -28.86 -6.98 18.13
N LYS A 247 -27.80 -6.39 17.56
CA LYS A 247 -27.20 -6.84 16.30
C LYS A 247 -26.13 -7.88 16.55
N SER A 248 -26.36 -9.12 16.10
CA SER A 248 -25.36 -10.20 16.14
C SER A 248 -24.29 -9.99 15.06
N ILE A 249 -23.02 -10.09 15.44
CA ILE A 249 -21.87 -9.99 14.52
C ILE A 249 -21.28 -11.40 14.32
N ASN A 250 -21.42 -11.95 13.11
CA ASN A 250 -20.89 -13.28 12.76
C ASN A 250 -19.57 -13.19 11.98
N LEU A 251 -18.49 -12.81 12.67
CA LEU A 251 -17.16 -12.56 12.08
C LEU A 251 -16.60 -13.76 11.30
N ARG A 252 -16.94 -14.99 11.72
CA ARG A 252 -16.36 -16.22 11.19
C ARG A 252 -16.90 -16.58 9.80
N GLU A 253 -18.21 -16.59 9.63
CA GLU A 253 -18.84 -16.94 8.33
C GLU A 253 -18.42 -15.94 7.25
N THR A 254 -18.38 -14.66 7.61
CA THR A 254 -17.92 -13.59 6.73
C THR A 254 -16.44 -13.74 6.38
N ALA A 255 -15.55 -14.02 7.35
CA ALA A 255 -14.14 -14.27 7.05
C ALA A 255 -13.92 -15.50 6.16
N GLN A 256 -14.61 -16.62 6.43
CA GLN A 256 -14.48 -17.85 5.65
C GLN A 256 -14.96 -17.69 4.20
N SER A 257 -16.07 -16.98 3.97
CA SER A 257 -16.56 -16.71 2.62
C SER A 257 -15.59 -15.86 1.78
N ILE A 258 -14.94 -14.87 2.40
CA ILE A 258 -13.94 -14.03 1.72
C ILE A 258 -12.69 -14.84 1.34
N LEU A 259 -12.19 -15.68 2.26
CA LEU A 259 -11.03 -16.54 2.00
C LEU A 259 -11.32 -17.57 0.91
N ALA A 260 -12.52 -18.14 0.91
CA ALA A 260 -12.92 -19.13 -0.10
C ALA A 260 -12.96 -18.55 -1.52
N ALA A 261 -13.12 -17.23 -1.64
CA ALA A 261 -13.13 -16.48 -2.90
C ALA A 261 -11.75 -15.89 -3.27
N ALA A 262 -10.71 -16.08 -2.45
CA ALA A 262 -9.38 -15.54 -2.72
C ALA A 262 -8.76 -16.21 -3.97
N PRO A 263 -8.27 -15.44 -4.95
CA PRO A 263 -7.60 -15.99 -6.14
C PRO A 263 -6.29 -16.71 -5.85
N ILE A 264 -5.67 -16.39 -4.71
CA ILE A 264 -4.43 -16.99 -4.26
C ILE A 264 -4.53 -17.33 -2.79
N SER A 265 -4.14 -18.56 -2.42
CA SER A 265 -4.02 -19.00 -1.04
C SER A 265 -2.74 -19.82 -0.87
N TYR A 266 -2.06 -19.62 0.25
CA TYR A 266 -0.91 -20.40 0.66
C TYR A 266 -1.15 -20.95 2.05
N SER A 267 -0.99 -22.26 2.22
CA SER A 267 -0.90 -22.89 3.53
C SER A 267 0.55 -23.27 3.81
N PHE A 268 0.95 -23.21 5.07
CA PHE A 268 2.26 -23.70 5.51
C PHE A 268 2.14 -24.44 6.84
N ASN A 269 3.00 -25.43 7.03
CA ASN A 269 3.05 -26.25 8.23
C ASN A 269 4.51 -26.57 8.56
N PHE A 270 4.93 -26.23 9.77
CA PHE A 270 6.21 -26.58 10.34
C PHE A 270 6.00 -27.61 11.43
N ASP A 271 6.51 -28.83 11.26
CA ASP A 271 6.31 -29.95 12.19
C ASP A 271 7.33 -29.98 13.36
N GLY A 272 8.17 -28.95 13.45
CA GLY A 272 9.31 -28.90 14.37
C GLY A 272 10.65 -29.24 13.70
N ARG A 273 10.66 -29.75 12.46
CA ARG A 273 11.89 -30.04 11.71
C ARG A 273 11.86 -29.45 10.31
N GLU A 274 10.71 -29.53 9.65
CA GLU A 274 10.57 -29.20 8.25
C GLU A 274 9.35 -28.31 8.01
N LEU A 275 9.55 -27.23 7.25
CA LEU A 275 8.51 -26.32 6.81
C LEU A 275 8.00 -26.79 5.44
N SER A 276 6.77 -27.25 5.39
CA SER A 276 6.02 -27.56 4.17
C SER A 276 5.16 -26.36 3.79
N ILE A 277 5.11 -26.02 2.49
CA ILE A 277 4.32 -24.93 1.93
C ILE A 277 3.53 -25.45 0.74
N GLU A 278 2.25 -25.13 0.68
CA GLU A 278 1.35 -25.42 -0.45
C GLU A 278 0.67 -24.13 -0.90
N GLY A 279 0.78 -23.77 -2.18
CA GLY A 279 0.07 -22.66 -2.80
C GLY A 279 -0.99 -23.14 -3.78
N ARG A 280 -2.16 -22.50 -3.78
CA ARG A 280 -3.29 -22.77 -4.68
C ARG A 280 -3.70 -21.48 -5.39
N PHE A 281 -3.94 -21.58 -6.70
CA PHE A 281 -4.17 -20.42 -7.56
C PHE A 281 -5.41 -20.64 -8.42
N THR A 282 -6.32 -19.66 -8.44
CA THR A 282 -7.40 -19.60 -9.43
C THR A 282 -6.96 -18.76 -10.63
N ALA A 283 -7.60 -18.92 -11.78
CA ALA A 283 -7.23 -18.19 -13.00
C ALA A 283 -7.33 -16.66 -12.84
N GLU A 284 -8.20 -16.19 -11.93
CA GLU A 284 -8.36 -14.78 -11.57
C GLU A 284 -7.06 -14.12 -11.07
N VAL A 285 -6.07 -14.90 -10.60
CA VAL A 285 -4.77 -14.36 -10.22
C VAL A 285 -4.02 -13.72 -11.40
N LEU A 286 -4.32 -14.15 -12.63
CA LEU A 286 -3.71 -13.63 -13.86
C LEU A 286 -4.52 -12.47 -14.46
N ARG A 287 -5.70 -12.16 -13.90
CA ARG A 287 -6.59 -11.15 -14.45
C ARG A 287 -6.07 -9.74 -14.16
N PRO A 288 -5.91 -8.87 -15.18
CA PRO A 288 -5.48 -7.49 -14.97
C PRO A 288 -6.57 -6.68 -14.25
N PRO A 289 -6.22 -5.74 -13.35
CA PRO A 289 -7.20 -5.01 -12.54
C PRO A 289 -7.99 -3.93 -13.32
N GLN A 290 -7.43 -3.43 -14.43
CA GLN A 290 -7.93 -2.30 -15.22
C GLN A 290 -7.46 -2.45 -16.68
N GLY A 291 -8.19 -1.82 -17.61
CA GLY A 291 -7.90 -1.85 -19.05
C GLY A 291 -8.83 -2.78 -19.82
N ARG A 292 -9.80 -2.21 -20.55
CA ARG A 292 -10.84 -2.97 -21.27
C ARG A 292 -10.26 -3.93 -22.31
N ALA A 293 -9.14 -3.57 -22.94
CA ALA A 293 -8.44 -4.40 -23.92
C ALA A 293 -7.66 -5.55 -23.28
N ASP A 294 -6.99 -5.31 -22.14
CA ASP A 294 -6.24 -6.35 -21.43
C ASP A 294 -7.17 -7.36 -20.75
N ILE A 295 -8.31 -6.91 -20.22
CA ILE A 295 -9.36 -7.80 -19.68
C ILE A 295 -9.94 -8.69 -20.79
N ALA A 296 -10.28 -8.12 -21.95
CA ALA A 296 -10.78 -8.90 -23.09
C ALA A 296 -9.74 -9.94 -23.56
N THR A 297 -8.46 -9.57 -23.57
CA THR A 297 -7.36 -10.49 -23.90
C THR A 297 -7.22 -11.61 -22.87
N PHE A 298 -7.39 -11.32 -21.58
CA PHE A 298 -7.42 -12.34 -20.54
C PHE A 298 -8.61 -13.30 -20.71
N ASP A 299 -9.81 -12.77 -20.96
CA ASP A 299 -11.02 -13.58 -21.15
C ASP A 299 -10.87 -14.53 -22.36
N GLU A 300 -10.26 -14.06 -23.45
CA GLU A 300 -9.98 -14.85 -24.65
C GLU A 300 -8.87 -15.90 -24.46
N LEU A 301 -7.84 -15.64 -23.66
CA LEU A 301 -6.67 -16.52 -23.54
C LEU A 301 -6.69 -17.46 -22.32
N ILE A 302 -7.39 -17.07 -21.25
CA ILE A 302 -7.40 -17.77 -19.96
C ILE A 302 -8.83 -17.99 -19.47
N GLY A 303 -9.72 -17.00 -19.62
CA GLY A 303 -11.06 -17.06 -19.06
C GLY A 303 -11.94 -18.18 -19.63
N PHE A 304 -11.77 -18.53 -20.91
CA PHE A 304 -12.61 -19.52 -21.60
C PHE A 304 -12.44 -20.97 -21.10
N ASP A 305 -11.27 -21.33 -20.56
CA ASP A 305 -10.95 -22.69 -20.09
C ASP A 305 -10.42 -22.72 -18.65
N ASN A 306 -10.61 -21.61 -17.91
CA ASN A 306 -10.10 -21.43 -16.56
C ASN A 306 -8.57 -21.67 -16.45
N GLY A 307 -7.80 -21.34 -17.49
CA GLY A 307 -6.34 -21.40 -17.49
C GLY A 307 -5.74 -22.79 -17.73
N TYR A 308 -6.52 -23.77 -18.19
CA TYR A 308 -6.05 -25.13 -18.44
C TYR A 308 -5.00 -25.17 -19.57
N ALA A 309 -5.25 -24.52 -20.71
CA ALA A 309 -4.30 -24.44 -21.83
C ALA A 309 -3.00 -23.72 -21.44
N PHE A 310 -3.09 -22.68 -20.60
CA PHE A 310 -1.92 -22.02 -20.05
C PHE A 310 -1.12 -22.95 -19.14
N THR A 311 -1.78 -23.76 -18.31
CA THR A 311 -1.12 -24.75 -17.45
C THR A 311 -0.37 -25.81 -18.24
N GLU A 312 -1.00 -26.36 -19.28
CA GLU A 312 -0.34 -27.34 -20.16
C GLU A 312 0.89 -26.72 -20.85
N TRP A 313 0.76 -25.50 -21.37
CA TRP A 313 1.89 -24.77 -21.95
C TRP A 313 3.01 -24.52 -20.94
N LEU A 314 2.65 -24.07 -19.73
CA LEU A 314 3.58 -23.75 -18.64
C LEU A 314 4.40 -24.99 -18.23
N LEU A 315 3.75 -26.14 -18.11
CA LEU A 315 4.38 -27.39 -17.70
C LEU A 315 5.25 -28.01 -18.80
N ASN A 316 5.00 -27.68 -20.07
CA ASN A 316 5.81 -28.14 -21.19
C ASN A 316 7.02 -27.23 -21.43
N GLU A 317 6.81 -25.92 -21.60
CA GLU A 317 7.85 -24.96 -22.00
C GLU A 317 8.74 -24.51 -20.83
N LYS A 318 8.20 -24.49 -19.60
CA LYS A 318 8.90 -24.01 -18.39
C LYS A 318 9.10 -25.09 -17.33
N ALA A 319 8.99 -26.36 -17.72
CA ALA A 319 9.05 -27.55 -16.86
C ALA A 319 10.17 -27.51 -15.80
N LYS A 320 11.38 -27.10 -16.19
CA LYS A 320 12.56 -27.09 -15.30
C LYS A 320 12.40 -26.10 -14.14
N ASN A 321 11.92 -24.88 -14.42
CA ASN A 321 11.76 -23.84 -13.41
C ASN A 321 10.50 -24.10 -12.58
N GLY A 322 9.42 -24.57 -13.19
CA GLY A 322 8.20 -24.99 -12.50
C GLY A 322 8.45 -26.14 -11.51
N LYS A 323 9.25 -27.15 -11.90
CA LYS A 323 9.61 -28.28 -11.02
C LYS A 323 10.40 -27.85 -9.79
N ALA A 324 11.30 -26.85 -9.92
CA ALA A 324 12.04 -26.31 -8.78
C ALA A 324 11.15 -25.56 -7.78
N LEU A 325 9.98 -25.11 -8.22
CA LEU A 325 8.94 -24.45 -7.41
C LEU A 325 7.78 -25.40 -7.07
N GLY A 326 7.92 -26.70 -7.37
CA GLY A 326 6.89 -27.72 -7.15
C GLY A 326 5.55 -27.42 -7.80
N VAL A 327 5.55 -26.69 -8.92
CA VAL A 327 4.35 -26.31 -9.67
C VAL A 327 3.73 -27.54 -10.35
N GLN A 328 2.42 -27.74 -10.16
CA GLN A 328 1.65 -28.86 -10.69
C GLN A 328 0.27 -28.38 -11.16
N PRO A 329 -0.41 -29.11 -12.07
CA PRO A 329 -1.83 -28.86 -12.35
C PRO A 329 -2.66 -28.92 -11.07
N GLY A 330 -3.69 -28.09 -10.96
CA GLY A 330 -4.63 -28.15 -9.85
C GLY A 330 -5.91 -28.91 -10.20
N ASP A 331 -7.03 -28.43 -9.67
CA ASP A 331 -8.39 -28.99 -9.82
C ASP A 331 -9.32 -28.03 -10.58
N ASP A 332 -10.61 -28.36 -10.67
CA ASP A 332 -11.61 -27.53 -11.38
C ASP A 332 -11.71 -26.09 -10.82
N LYS A 333 -11.37 -25.89 -9.54
CA LYS A 333 -11.42 -24.59 -8.88
C LYS A 333 -10.09 -23.85 -9.01
N HIS A 334 -8.98 -24.54 -8.84
CA HIS A 334 -7.63 -23.99 -8.86
C HIS A 334 -6.89 -24.55 -10.06
N PHE A 335 -6.61 -23.74 -11.07
CA PHE A 335 -5.92 -24.20 -12.28
C PHE A 335 -4.50 -24.72 -11.99
N LEU A 336 -3.89 -24.26 -10.90
CA LEU A 336 -2.51 -24.59 -10.54
C LEU A 336 -2.32 -24.76 -9.03
N THR A 337 -1.36 -25.61 -8.67
CA THR A 337 -0.82 -25.72 -7.30
C THR A 337 0.70 -25.61 -7.29
N SER A 338 1.29 -25.29 -6.14
CA SER A 338 2.74 -25.26 -5.94
C SER A 338 3.10 -25.84 -4.58
N THR A 339 4.19 -26.61 -4.49
CA THR A 339 4.62 -27.24 -3.25
C THR A 339 6.10 -27.03 -2.99
N PHE A 340 6.47 -26.77 -1.74
CA PHE A 340 7.86 -26.61 -1.33
C PHE A 340 8.07 -27.11 0.08
N SER A 341 9.25 -27.65 0.33
CA SER A 341 9.64 -28.13 1.65
C SER A 341 11.05 -27.67 1.97
N GLN A 342 11.28 -27.22 3.21
CA GLN A 342 12.59 -26.76 3.66
C GLN A 342 12.82 -27.13 5.12
N LYS A 343 13.94 -27.82 5.38
CA LYS A 343 14.33 -28.17 6.75
C LYS A 343 14.90 -26.96 7.48
N LEU A 344 14.67 -26.92 8.79
CA LEU A 344 15.20 -25.86 9.65
C LEU A 344 16.72 -25.76 9.56
N GLU A 345 17.42 -26.89 9.45
CA GLU A 345 18.89 -26.95 9.42
C GLU A 345 19.48 -26.41 8.11
N GLU A 346 18.70 -26.39 7.03
CA GLU A 346 19.11 -25.94 5.70
C GLU A 346 18.88 -24.44 5.49
N LEU A 347 18.22 -23.77 6.44
CA LEU A 347 18.01 -22.32 6.39
C LEU A 347 19.31 -21.55 6.64
N SER A 348 19.47 -20.43 5.93
CA SER A 348 20.63 -19.58 6.12
C SER A 348 20.57 -18.84 7.47
N LYS A 349 21.71 -18.79 8.18
CA LYS A 349 21.91 -18.02 9.43
C LYS A 349 20.95 -18.44 10.57
N VAL A 350 20.62 -19.72 10.67
CA VAL A 350 19.79 -20.26 11.76
C VAL A 350 20.52 -20.08 13.09
N GLU A 351 19.78 -19.70 14.13
CA GLU A 351 20.31 -19.60 15.49
C GLU A 351 20.52 -21.00 16.07
N MET A 352 21.70 -21.22 16.65
CA MET A 352 22.15 -22.53 17.13
C MET A 352 22.34 -22.53 18.65
N VAL A 353 22.11 -23.68 19.28
CA VAL A 353 22.52 -23.96 20.66
C VAL A 353 23.36 -25.23 20.64
N GLY A 354 24.67 -25.09 20.86
CA GLY A 354 25.63 -26.16 20.57
C GLY A 354 25.66 -26.46 19.06
N ASP A 355 25.52 -27.73 18.69
CA ASP A 355 25.52 -28.19 17.29
C ASP A 355 24.10 -28.35 16.70
N ALA A 356 23.04 -28.00 17.44
CA ALA A 356 21.65 -28.15 16.99
C ALA A 356 20.96 -26.78 16.80
N PRO A 357 20.12 -26.62 15.77
CA PRO A 357 19.35 -25.40 15.58
C PRO A 357 18.26 -25.27 16.65
N VAL A 358 18.02 -24.03 17.08
CA VAL A 358 16.98 -23.73 18.07
C VAL A 358 15.61 -23.90 17.43
N ASN A 359 14.83 -24.86 17.91
CA ASN A 359 13.50 -25.15 17.41
C ASN A 359 12.45 -24.21 18.02
N PRO A 360 11.70 -23.43 17.21
CA PRO A 360 10.62 -22.58 17.71
C PRO A 360 9.35 -23.33 18.14
N GLY A 361 9.28 -24.64 17.94
CA GLY A 361 8.07 -25.45 18.08
C GLY A 361 7.28 -25.54 16.78
N ALA A 362 6.38 -26.53 16.68
CA ALA A 362 5.52 -26.70 15.52
C ALA A 362 4.55 -25.52 15.37
N PHE A 363 4.21 -25.16 14.14
CA PHE A 363 3.23 -24.11 13.83
C PHE A 363 2.70 -24.28 12.42
N HIS A 364 1.53 -23.73 12.14
CA HIS A 364 0.96 -23.75 10.79
C HIS A 364 0.24 -22.44 10.51
N GLY A 365 -0.21 -22.25 9.29
CA GLY A 365 -0.96 -21.05 8.93
C GLY A 365 -1.45 -21.06 7.50
N GLU A 366 -2.29 -20.08 7.20
CA GLU A 366 -2.85 -19.85 5.87
C GLU A 366 -2.85 -18.36 5.58
N VAL A 367 -2.47 -18.00 4.36
CA VAL A 367 -2.39 -16.63 3.88
C VAL A 367 -2.97 -16.54 2.49
N SER A 368 -3.92 -15.64 2.31
CA SER A 368 -4.68 -15.46 1.09
C SER A 368 -4.60 -14.03 0.59
N GLY A 369 -4.51 -13.86 -0.73
CA GLY A 369 -4.57 -12.56 -1.39
C GLY A 369 -6.01 -12.24 -1.76
N ILE A 370 -6.57 -11.18 -1.18
CA ILE A 370 -7.94 -10.75 -1.46
C ILE A 370 -7.89 -9.58 -2.45
N PRO A 371 -8.52 -9.71 -3.64
CA PRO A 371 -8.69 -8.59 -4.54
C PRO A 371 -9.66 -7.57 -3.92
N LEU A 372 -9.25 -6.31 -3.88
CA LEU A 372 -10.11 -5.19 -3.45
C LEU A 372 -11.09 -4.73 -4.55
N THR A 373 -11.22 -5.49 -5.63
CA THR A 373 -12.08 -5.16 -6.78
C THR A 373 -13.53 -5.58 -6.54
N ARG A 374 -14.45 -4.89 -7.21
CA ARG A 374 -15.90 -4.81 -6.92
C ARG A 374 -16.70 -6.10 -7.17
N ASP A 375 -16.09 -7.15 -7.72
CA ASP A 375 -16.79 -8.31 -8.30
C ASP A 375 -17.10 -9.45 -7.31
N THR A 376 -16.73 -9.34 -6.03
CA THR A 376 -17.09 -10.33 -5.00
C THR A 376 -18.18 -9.79 -4.06
N THR A 377 -19.42 -9.67 -4.53
CA THR A 377 -20.56 -9.36 -3.65
C THR A 377 -21.77 -10.24 -3.91
N SER A 378 -21.86 -11.34 -3.15
CA SER A 378 -23.13 -11.96 -2.74
C SER A 378 -23.35 -11.91 -1.22
N VAL A 379 -22.42 -11.32 -0.46
CA VAL A 379 -22.40 -11.37 1.02
C VAL A 379 -22.63 -10.00 1.68
N PHE A 380 -22.34 -8.89 0.99
CA PHE A 380 -22.50 -7.53 1.52
C PHE A 380 -23.42 -6.70 0.63
N ASP A 381 -24.37 -5.99 1.24
CA ASP A 381 -25.31 -5.10 0.55
C ASP A 381 -24.64 -3.86 -0.05
N LYS A 382 -23.47 -3.46 0.49
CA LYS A 382 -22.69 -2.30 0.03
C LYS A 382 -21.22 -2.64 -0.15
N ALA A 383 -20.64 -2.10 -1.23
CA ALA A 383 -19.22 -2.23 -1.53
C ALA A 383 -18.30 -1.42 -0.58
N SER A 384 -18.85 -0.49 0.22
CA SER A 384 -18.13 0.18 1.31
C SER A 384 -17.84 -0.81 2.45
N ASP A 385 -18.88 -1.54 2.85
CA ASP A 385 -18.87 -2.42 4.01
C ASP A 385 -17.94 -3.62 3.77
N TYR A 386 -17.93 -4.15 2.55
CA TYR A 386 -16.94 -5.15 2.10
C TYR A 386 -15.50 -4.62 2.22
N ARG A 387 -15.23 -3.40 1.73
CA ARG A 387 -13.88 -2.83 1.76
C ARG A 387 -13.41 -2.53 3.18
N GLU A 388 -14.30 -2.07 4.04
CA GLU A 388 -14.00 -1.79 5.45
C GLU A 388 -13.77 -3.09 6.24
N PHE A 389 -14.58 -4.12 6.00
CA PHE A 389 -14.38 -5.43 6.61
C PHE A 389 -13.09 -6.14 6.13
N VAL A 390 -12.77 -6.07 4.83
CA VAL A 390 -11.51 -6.61 4.30
C VAL A 390 -10.33 -5.87 4.93
N LYS A 391 -10.36 -4.53 5.02
CA LYS A 391 -9.32 -3.75 5.72
C LYS A 391 -9.11 -4.19 7.18
N ALA A 392 -10.14 -4.67 7.85
CA ALA A 392 -10.04 -5.18 9.22
C ALA A 392 -9.33 -6.55 9.33
N LEU A 393 -9.41 -7.36 8.27
CA LEU A 393 -8.77 -8.67 8.15
C LEU A 393 -7.39 -8.61 7.47
N VAL A 394 -7.01 -7.46 6.92
CA VAL A 394 -5.72 -7.25 6.28
C VAL A 394 -4.57 -7.40 7.29
N GLY A 395 -3.49 -8.05 6.85
CA GLY A 395 -2.32 -8.41 7.63
C GLY A 395 -2.20 -9.92 7.88
N ILE A 396 -0.99 -10.37 8.24
CA ILE A 396 -0.74 -11.74 8.71
C ILE A 396 -0.65 -11.70 10.23
N LYS A 397 -1.69 -12.22 10.90
CA LYS A 397 -1.81 -12.21 12.36
C LYS A 397 -1.21 -13.47 12.97
N VAL A 398 -0.74 -13.41 14.22
CA VAL A 398 -0.25 -14.59 14.94
C VAL A 398 -1.25 -14.91 16.05
N TYR A 399 -1.66 -16.17 16.17
CA TYR A 399 -2.57 -16.64 17.20
C TYR A 399 -1.93 -17.74 18.04
N ARG A 400 -1.90 -17.56 19.36
CA ARG A 400 -1.48 -18.57 20.31
C ARG A 400 -2.69 -19.20 20.97
N ASP A 401 -2.86 -20.51 20.77
CA ASP A 401 -4.03 -21.25 21.22
C ASP A 401 -5.36 -20.57 20.80
N GLY A 402 -5.37 -19.95 19.62
CA GLY A 402 -6.53 -19.26 19.06
C GLY A 402 -6.71 -17.79 19.44
N PHE A 403 -5.85 -17.23 20.29
CA PHE A 403 -5.87 -15.82 20.71
C PHE A 403 -4.74 -15.02 20.08
N GLY A 404 -5.06 -13.82 19.59
CA GLY A 404 -4.13 -12.96 18.88
C GLY A 404 -2.95 -12.51 19.75
N VAL A 405 -1.75 -12.68 19.22
CA VAL A 405 -0.52 -12.03 19.70
C VAL A 405 -0.32 -10.79 18.86
N ARG A 406 -0.14 -9.62 19.51
CA ARG A 406 0.05 -8.36 18.79
C ARG A 406 1.41 -8.40 18.07
N VAL A 407 1.37 -8.11 16.77
CA VAL A 407 2.53 -8.00 15.88
C VAL A 407 2.35 -6.76 15.02
N ASP A 408 3.45 -6.19 14.53
CA ASP A 408 3.39 -5.03 13.63
C ASP A 408 2.68 -5.38 12.31
N ASP A 409 2.00 -4.40 11.69
CA ASP A 409 1.16 -4.62 10.50
C ASP A 409 1.92 -5.25 9.30
N ASP A 410 3.21 -4.98 9.15
CA ASP A 410 4.09 -5.61 8.14
C ASP A 410 5.35 -6.22 8.77
N TRP A 411 5.18 -6.98 9.85
CA TRP A 411 6.32 -7.58 10.56
C TRP A 411 7.17 -8.51 9.68
N LEU A 412 6.59 -9.16 8.66
CA LEU A 412 7.31 -10.01 7.70
C LEU A 412 7.96 -9.25 6.53
N GLY A 413 7.82 -7.91 6.48
CA GLY A 413 8.43 -7.06 5.46
C GLY A 413 7.95 -7.34 4.04
N LEU A 414 6.69 -7.76 3.90
CA LEU A 414 6.06 -8.12 2.63
C LEU A 414 5.97 -6.92 1.68
N GLY A 415 5.80 -5.71 2.21
CA GLY A 415 5.77 -4.49 1.41
C GLY A 415 7.09 -4.28 0.67
N ALA A 416 8.21 -4.36 1.38
CA ALA A 416 9.54 -4.21 0.81
C ALA A 416 9.88 -5.31 -0.20
N LYS A 417 9.45 -6.55 0.04
CA LYS A 417 9.75 -7.70 -0.84
C LYS A 417 9.00 -7.70 -2.17
N TRP A 418 7.88 -6.99 -2.26
CA TRP A 418 6.99 -7.02 -3.44
C TRP A 418 6.82 -5.62 -4.09
N THR A 419 7.89 -4.81 -4.10
CA THR A 419 7.86 -3.37 -4.43
C THR A 419 7.96 -2.97 -5.91
N SER A 420 8.11 -3.87 -6.88
CA SER A 420 8.49 -3.46 -8.25
C SER A 420 7.54 -3.84 -9.39
N GLY A 421 6.46 -4.60 -9.15
CA GLY A 421 5.52 -5.00 -10.20
C GLY A 421 4.14 -4.41 -9.95
N ALA A 422 3.79 -3.30 -10.58
CA ALA A 422 2.45 -2.69 -10.51
C ALA A 422 1.35 -3.76 -10.67
N SER A 423 0.34 -3.71 -9.79
CA SER A 423 -0.92 -4.46 -9.78
C SER A 423 -0.95 -6.00 -9.92
N TYR A 424 0.14 -6.68 -10.28
CA TYR A 424 0.14 -8.12 -10.55
C TYR A 424 0.36 -8.97 -9.29
N TYR A 425 1.11 -8.48 -8.31
CA TYR A 425 1.30 -9.21 -7.05
C TYR A 425 0.04 -9.11 -6.19
N SER A 426 -0.68 -10.23 -6.07
CA SER A 426 -1.89 -10.35 -5.26
C SER A 426 -1.59 -10.36 -3.76
N LEU A 427 -0.38 -10.80 -3.36
CA LEU A 427 0.07 -10.63 -1.98
C LEU A 427 0.77 -9.26 -1.84
N ARG A 428 0.16 -8.33 -1.10
CA ARG A 428 0.71 -7.03 -0.66
C ARG A 428 0.17 -6.72 0.74
N PRO A 429 0.89 -5.94 1.59
CA PRO A 429 0.42 -5.63 2.94
C PRO A 429 -1.01 -5.07 3.02
N GLY A 430 -1.52 -4.40 1.97
CA GLY A 430 -2.90 -3.86 1.93
C GLY A 430 -3.99 -4.83 1.44
N ASN A 431 -3.62 -5.97 0.86
CA ASN A 431 -4.54 -6.92 0.19
C ASN A 431 -4.33 -8.37 0.64
N VAL A 432 -3.55 -8.59 1.69
CA VAL A 432 -3.24 -9.92 2.24
C VAL A 432 -4.00 -10.08 3.53
N THR A 433 -4.66 -11.22 3.69
CA THR A 433 -5.17 -11.67 4.98
C THR A 433 -4.53 -13.01 5.29
N GLY A 434 -4.21 -13.26 6.54
CA GLY A 434 -3.73 -14.58 6.92
C GLY A 434 -3.45 -14.70 8.40
N TYR A 435 -3.07 -15.91 8.78
CA TYR A 435 -2.77 -16.23 10.16
C TYR A 435 -1.62 -17.22 10.28
N VAL A 436 -0.92 -17.13 11.40
CA VAL A 436 0.01 -18.14 11.92
C VAL A 436 -0.57 -18.64 13.24
N SER A 437 -0.82 -19.94 13.35
CA SER A 437 -1.33 -20.61 14.54
C SER A 437 -0.17 -21.29 15.27
N ILE A 438 -0.01 -20.96 16.55
CA ILE A 438 0.99 -21.54 17.46
C ILE A 438 0.28 -22.06 18.73
N SER A 439 0.91 -22.96 19.47
CA SER A 439 0.39 -23.44 20.76
C SER A 439 1.36 -23.11 21.90
N ALA A 440 0.85 -22.82 23.09
CA ALA A 440 1.74 -22.61 24.23
C ALA A 440 2.51 -23.88 24.62
N LYS A 441 1.97 -25.06 24.33
CA LYS A 441 2.61 -26.35 24.63
C LYS A 441 3.81 -26.62 23.72
N GLU A 442 3.63 -26.45 22.41
CA GLU A 442 4.67 -26.81 21.43
C GLU A 442 5.68 -25.67 21.22
N ASN A 443 5.25 -24.42 21.42
CA ASN A 443 6.07 -23.23 21.18
C ASN A 443 6.52 -22.55 22.49
N ALA A 444 6.78 -23.30 23.56
CA ALA A 444 7.17 -22.73 24.87
C ALA A 444 8.41 -21.81 24.81
N ALA A 445 9.31 -22.04 23.84
CA ALA A 445 10.49 -21.22 23.60
C ALA A 445 10.20 -19.84 22.98
N LEU A 446 8.99 -19.63 22.42
CA LEU A 446 8.53 -18.32 21.96
C LEU A 446 8.00 -17.52 23.16
N GLU A 447 8.90 -16.74 23.75
CA GLU A 447 8.57 -15.83 24.86
C GLU A 447 7.93 -14.53 24.38
N GLU A 448 6.91 -14.06 25.10
CA GLU A 448 6.22 -12.79 24.84
C GLU A 448 6.68 -11.72 25.85
N THR A 449 6.50 -10.44 25.52
CA THR A 449 6.67 -9.35 26.51
C THR A 449 5.64 -9.48 27.62
N THR A 450 5.90 -8.87 28.79
CA THR A 450 5.00 -8.96 29.96
C THR A 450 3.59 -8.40 29.67
N ASN A 451 3.49 -7.46 28.72
CA ASN A 451 2.24 -6.87 28.23
C ASN A 451 1.74 -7.56 26.94
N ARG A 452 2.48 -8.55 26.43
CA ARG A 452 2.21 -9.34 25.21
C ARG A 452 1.95 -8.49 23.96
N GLU A 453 2.60 -7.34 23.92
CA GLU A 453 2.60 -6.43 22.77
C GLU A 453 3.55 -6.88 21.65
N ALA A 454 4.47 -7.79 21.98
CA ALA A 454 5.44 -8.34 21.03
C ALA A 454 6.04 -9.65 21.55
N PHE A 455 6.70 -10.40 20.67
CA PHE A 455 7.63 -11.45 21.07
C PHE A 455 8.92 -10.84 21.61
N ARG A 456 9.53 -11.52 22.59
CA ARG A 456 10.91 -11.20 23.02
C ARG A 456 11.88 -11.67 21.95
N ASP A 457 12.90 -10.86 21.71
CA ASP A 457 13.98 -11.21 20.81
C ASP A 457 14.83 -12.36 21.40
N THR A 458 14.45 -13.58 21.06
CA THR A 458 15.07 -14.83 21.50
C THR A 458 15.57 -15.62 20.28
N PRO A 459 16.55 -16.53 20.42
CA PRO A 459 16.98 -17.41 19.33
C PRO A 459 15.82 -18.18 18.68
N ALA A 460 14.85 -18.64 19.47
CA ALA A 460 13.65 -19.31 18.99
C ALA A 460 12.78 -18.38 18.14
N TYR A 461 12.52 -17.15 18.61
CA TYR A 461 11.75 -16.15 17.83
C TYR A 461 12.43 -15.80 16.51
N ARG A 462 13.77 -15.63 16.49
CA ARG A 462 14.51 -15.36 15.25
C ARG A 462 14.40 -16.51 14.25
N ASN A 463 14.46 -17.77 14.69
CA ASN A 463 14.27 -18.92 13.80
C ASN A 463 12.82 -19.03 13.30
N PHE A 464 11.83 -18.77 14.15
CA PHE A 464 10.42 -18.64 13.76
C PHE A 464 10.24 -17.57 12.66
N TYR A 465 10.81 -16.38 12.87
CA TYR A 465 10.79 -15.30 11.90
C TYR A 465 11.46 -15.69 10.58
N ARG A 466 12.60 -16.38 10.63
CA ARG A 466 13.33 -16.86 9.44
C ARG A 466 12.54 -17.88 8.63
N LEU A 467 11.84 -18.81 9.28
CA LEU A 467 10.99 -19.79 8.60
C LEU A 467 9.87 -19.08 7.83
N LEU A 468 9.21 -18.10 8.44
CA LEU A 468 8.18 -17.31 7.78
C LEU A 468 8.74 -16.39 6.69
N THR A 469 9.95 -15.88 6.88
CA THR A 469 10.68 -15.12 5.84
C THR A 469 10.96 -16.00 4.62
N ALA A 470 11.36 -17.25 4.83
CA ALA A 470 11.60 -18.23 3.77
C ALA A 470 10.30 -18.63 3.05
N TRP A 471 9.19 -18.73 3.79
CA TRP A 471 7.87 -18.85 3.19
C TRP A 471 7.56 -17.66 2.28
N ALA A 472 7.74 -16.42 2.76
CA ALA A 472 7.49 -15.22 1.96
C ALA A 472 8.39 -15.13 0.72
N ASP A 473 9.65 -15.58 0.81
CA ASP A 473 10.57 -15.64 -0.33
C ASP A 473 10.15 -16.69 -1.36
N TYR A 474 9.65 -17.84 -0.91
CA TYR A 474 9.09 -18.85 -1.80
C TYR A 474 7.84 -18.35 -2.52
N THR A 475 6.88 -17.74 -1.82
CA THR A 475 5.65 -17.22 -2.45
C THR A 475 5.96 -16.12 -3.47
N GLY A 476 6.94 -15.26 -3.20
CA GLY A 476 7.43 -14.26 -4.16
C GLY A 476 8.01 -14.88 -5.43
N ARG A 477 8.82 -15.94 -5.30
CA ARG A 477 9.38 -16.67 -6.46
C ARG A 477 8.29 -17.33 -7.32
N VAL A 478 7.27 -17.91 -6.70
CA VAL A 478 6.15 -18.54 -7.43
C VAL A 478 5.34 -17.49 -8.18
N GLN A 479 4.96 -16.38 -7.53
CA GLN A 479 4.21 -15.31 -8.20
C GLN A 479 5.00 -14.68 -9.35
N GLU A 480 6.30 -14.46 -9.18
CA GLU A 480 7.14 -13.92 -10.25
C GLU A 480 7.30 -14.91 -11.42
N TYR A 481 7.39 -16.21 -11.12
CA TYR A 481 7.39 -17.26 -12.13
C TYR A 481 6.09 -17.28 -12.95
N LEU A 482 4.93 -17.19 -12.29
CA LEU A 482 3.64 -17.12 -12.96
C LEU A 482 3.53 -15.85 -13.83
N ARG A 483 3.97 -14.71 -13.31
CA ARG A 483 3.99 -13.44 -14.03
C ARG A 483 4.75 -13.50 -15.33
N ARG A 484 6.02 -13.93 -15.25
CA ARG A 484 6.89 -14.02 -16.43
C ARG A 484 6.31 -14.99 -17.44
N SER A 485 5.86 -16.14 -16.98
CA SER A 485 5.34 -17.19 -17.85
C SER A 485 4.03 -16.77 -18.52
N TYR A 486 3.12 -16.10 -17.81
CA TYR A 486 1.88 -15.58 -18.39
C TYR A 486 2.15 -14.50 -19.44
N ASN A 487 3.07 -13.57 -19.18
CA ASN A 487 3.45 -12.55 -20.16
C ASN A 487 4.07 -13.17 -21.43
N GLU A 488 4.90 -14.20 -21.28
CA GLU A 488 5.46 -14.95 -22.40
C GLU A 488 4.37 -15.71 -23.18
N TYR A 489 3.46 -16.40 -22.50
CA TYR A 489 2.32 -17.09 -23.13
C TYR A 489 1.43 -16.12 -23.92
N ARG A 490 1.11 -14.97 -23.32
CA ARG A 490 0.34 -13.89 -23.96
C ARG A 490 1.06 -13.38 -25.21
N ALA A 491 2.36 -13.13 -25.15
CA ALA A 491 3.15 -12.68 -26.29
C ALA A 491 3.17 -13.73 -27.43
N GLU A 492 3.32 -15.01 -27.10
CA GLU A 492 3.30 -16.10 -28.07
C GLU A 492 1.94 -16.22 -28.78
N ARG A 493 0.84 -16.21 -28.03
CA ARG A 493 -0.52 -16.34 -28.57
C ARG A 493 -0.96 -15.13 -29.39
N LEU A 494 -0.63 -13.91 -28.94
CA LEU A 494 -0.90 -12.70 -29.71
C LEU A 494 -0.04 -12.62 -30.98
N GLY A 495 1.22 -13.09 -30.93
CA GLY A 495 2.10 -13.19 -32.11
C GLY A 495 1.58 -14.18 -33.17
N GLN A 496 1.07 -15.34 -32.73
CA GLN A 496 0.43 -16.34 -33.61
C GLN A 496 -0.82 -15.79 -34.30
N ALA A 497 -1.64 -14.98 -33.62
CA ALA A 497 -2.84 -14.37 -34.18
C ALA A 497 -2.53 -13.27 -35.24
N ALA A 498 -1.33 -12.68 -35.19
CA ALA A 498 -0.94 -11.55 -36.04
C ALA A 498 0.07 -11.91 -37.17
N ASN A 499 0.54 -13.17 -37.25
CA ASN A 499 1.58 -13.61 -38.22
C ASN A 499 2.89 -12.78 -38.15
N ILE A 500 3.27 -12.34 -36.95
CA ILE A 500 4.47 -11.55 -36.65
C ILE A 500 5.27 -12.30 -35.56
N GLU A 501 6.59 -12.44 -35.73
CA GLU A 501 7.43 -13.20 -34.78
C GLU A 501 7.41 -12.61 -33.36
N PRO A 502 7.35 -13.44 -32.29
CA PRO A 502 6.80 -13.05 -30.98
C PRO A 502 7.77 -12.35 -30.02
N ARG A 503 8.95 -11.95 -30.49
CA ARG A 503 10.00 -11.37 -29.64
C ARG A 503 10.57 -10.05 -30.11
N ALA A 504 10.03 -9.45 -31.17
CA ALA A 504 10.72 -8.35 -31.78
C ALA A 504 10.71 -7.09 -30.90
N THR A 505 11.79 -6.83 -30.17
CA THR A 505 12.07 -5.49 -29.62
C THR A 505 12.16 -4.49 -30.79
N PRO A 506 12.05 -3.17 -30.55
CA PRO A 506 12.36 -2.19 -31.58
C PRO A 506 13.67 -2.51 -32.31
N GLU A 507 14.71 -2.92 -31.57
CA GLU A 507 16.00 -3.38 -32.11
C GLU A 507 15.90 -4.62 -33.02
N ASP A 508 15.01 -5.57 -32.73
CA ASP A 508 14.77 -6.75 -33.56
C ASP A 508 14.04 -6.43 -34.86
N LEU A 509 13.06 -5.52 -34.80
CA LEU A 509 12.36 -5.02 -35.99
C LEU A 509 13.32 -4.22 -36.88
N ILE A 510 14.20 -3.43 -36.27
CA ILE A 510 15.27 -2.69 -36.93
C ILE A 510 16.30 -3.64 -37.55
N ARG A 511 16.75 -4.67 -36.82
CA ARG A 511 17.65 -5.70 -37.34
C ARG A 511 17.03 -6.49 -38.49
N LYS A 512 15.74 -6.82 -38.41
CA LYS A 512 15.02 -7.54 -39.46
C LYS A 512 14.83 -6.66 -40.70
N ALA A 513 14.45 -5.40 -40.54
CA ALA A 513 14.41 -4.42 -41.62
C ALA A 513 15.79 -4.23 -42.27
N THR A 514 16.86 -4.09 -41.46
CA THR A 514 18.25 -3.99 -41.92
C THR A 514 18.68 -5.24 -42.71
N SER A 515 18.34 -6.44 -42.23
CA SER A 515 18.65 -7.70 -42.91
C SER A 515 17.89 -7.88 -44.23
N GLN A 516 16.63 -7.47 -44.29
CA GLN A 516 15.83 -7.49 -45.52
C GLN A 516 16.36 -6.48 -46.54
N ILE A 517 16.79 -5.30 -46.10
CA ILE A 517 17.46 -4.27 -46.92
C ILE A 517 18.80 -4.80 -47.46
N ASP A 518 19.59 -5.49 -46.65
CA ASP A 518 20.86 -6.09 -47.07
C ASP A 518 20.67 -7.23 -48.08
N GLU A 519 19.61 -8.03 -47.95
CA GLU A 519 19.24 -9.10 -48.90
C GLU A 519 18.75 -8.54 -50.24
N THR A 520 17.92 -7.49 -50.23
CA THR A 520 17.50 -6.78 -51.45
C THR A 520 18.67 -6.08 -52.13
N SER A 521 19.58 -5.49 -51.36
CA SER A 521 20.83 -4.90 -51.88
C SER A 521 21.74 -5.93 -52.55
N ARG A 522 21.79 -7.18 -52.05
CA ARG A 522 22.53 -8.28 -52.69
C ARG A 522 21.91 -8.72 -54.01
N LEU A 523 20.59 -8.89 -54.06
CA LEU A 523 19.85 -9.20 -55.29
C LEU A 523 20.01 -8.10 -56.36
N ALA A 524 20.08 -6.84 -55.93
CA ALA A 524 20.33 -5.70 -56.80
C ALA A 524 21.78 -5.63 -57.34
N ARG A 525 22.77 -6.03 -56.55
CA ARG A 525 24.15 -6.18 -57.05
C ARG A 525 24.29 -7.33 -58.06
N GLN A 526 23.47 -8.38 -57.96
CA GLN A 526 23.43 -9.45 -58.96
C GLN A 526 22.83 -8.97 -60.30
N THR A 527 21.93 -7.98 -60.29
CA THR A 527 21.39 -7.35 -61.50
C THR A 527 22.39 -6.40 -62.19
N ALA A 528 23.39 -5.88 -61.47
CA ALA A 528 24.51 -5.16 -62.10
C ALA A 528 25.32 -6.03 -63.08
N ASN A 529 25.44 -7.34 -62.83
CA ASN A 529 26.05 -8.28 -63.79
C ASN A 529 25.20 -8.44 -65.06
N ALA A 530 23.87 -8.41 -64.94
CA ALA A 530 22.96 -8.46 -66.07
C ALA A 530 23.09 -7.21 -66.96
N SER A 531 23.36 -6.04 -66.37
CA SER A 531 23.66 -4.81 -67.11
C SER A 531 24.88 -4.96 -68.04
N SER A 532 25.95 -5.62 -67.55
CA SER A 532 27.13 -5.92 -68.37
C SER A 532 26.83 -6.89 -69.52
N SER A 533 25.96 -7.87 -69.29
CA SER A 533 25.52 -8.83 -70.33
C SER A 533 24.63 -8.16 -71.37
N ILE A 534 23.77 -7.22 -70.98
CA ILE A 534 22.95 -6.42 -71.91
C ILE A 534 23.83 -5.55 -72.81
N GLN A 535 24.86 -4.90 -72.25
CA GLN A 535 25.83 -4.13 -73.05
C GLN A 535 26.63 -5.01 -74.03
N GLN A 536 26.97 -6.24 -73.63
CA GLN A 536 27.62 -7.21 -74.52
C GLN A 536 26.69 -7.66 -75.65
N ILE A 537 25.40 -7.91 -75.34
CA ILE A 537 24.38 -8.24 -76.34
C ILE A 537 24.23 -7.09 -77.33
N GLN A 538 24.10 -5.85 -76.88
CA GLN A 538 24.00 -4.68 -77.77
C GLN A 538 25.22 -4.57 -78.69
N LYS A 539 26.45 -4.65 -78.16
CA LYS A 539 27.68 -4.64 -78.97
C LYS A 539 27.73 -5.78 -79.98
N ALA A 540 27.33 -6.99 -79.59
CA ALA A 540 27.26 -8.13 -80.50
C ALA A 540 26.21 -7.92 -81.60
N THR A 541 25.09 -7.26 -81.28
CA THR A 541 24.02 -6.95 -82.23
C THR A 541 24.45 -5.87 -83.23
N GLU A 542 25.18 -4.84 -82.77
CA GLU A 542 25.79 -3.80 -83.63
C GLU A 542 26.86 -4.37 -84.57
N GLU A 543 27.69 -5.29 -84.07
CA GLU A 543 28.69 -5.98 -84.90
C GLU A 543 28.02 -6.90 -85.94
N LEU A 544 26.92 -7.57 -85.59
CA LEU A 544 26.10 -8.35 -86.52
C LEU A 544 25.48 -7.47 -87.62
N GLU A 545 24.97 -6.28 -87.29
CA GLU A 545 24.49 -5.30 -88.28
C GLU A 545 25.62 -4.84 -89.22
N ARG A 546 26.80 -4.56 -88.66
CA ARG A 546 27.98 -4.14 -89.43
C ARG A 546 28.47 -5.25 -90.35
N GLN A 547 28.45 -6.51 -89.90
CA GLN A 547 28.80 -7.67 -90.73
C GLN A 547 27.75 -7.96 -91.80
N LYS A 548 26.46 -7.66 -91.53
CA LYS A 548 25.38 -7.71 -92.52
C LYS A 548 25.62 -6.68 -93.64
N GLU A 549 25.90 -5.42 -93.31
CA GLU A 549 26.23 -4.37 -94.30
C GLU A 549 27.46 -4.74 -95.16
N VAL A 550 28.48 -5.36 -94.56
CA VAL A 550 29.69 -5.80 -95.28
C VAL A 550 29.41 -7.04 -96.16
N SER A 551 28.52 -7.93 -95.73
CA SER A 551 28.16 -9.18 -96.43
C SER A 551 27.15 -8.99 -97.57
N GLU A 552 26.56 -7.81 -97.75
CA GLU A 552 25.72 -7.48 -98.94
C GLU A 552 26.48 -7.65 -100.27
N SER A 553 27.81 -7.79 -100.24
CA SER A 553 28.66 -7.97 -101.41
C SER A 553 28.90 -9.43 -101.87
N THR A 554 28.50 -10.46 -101.09
CA THR A 554 28.72 -11.88 -101.50
C THR A 554 27.62 -12.84 -101.05
N VAL A 555 26.74 -13.20 -102.02
CA VAL A 555 26.00 -14.47 -102.20
C VAL A 555 24.96 -14.89 -101.12
N PHE A 556 23.70 -15.06 -101.59
CA PHE A 556 22.42 -15.43 -100.92
C PHE A 556 21.54 -14.28 -100.41
N GLN A 557 20.68 -13.77 -101.31
CA GLN A 557 19.55 -12.89 -100.98
C GLN A 557 18.27 -13.72 -100.82
N ASP A 558 17.93 -14.09 -99.58
CA ASP A 558 16.54 -14.43 -99.22
C ASP A 558 15.92 -13.18 -98.53
N PRO A 559 15.00 -12.47 -99.21
CA PRO A 559 14.35 -11.28 -98.66
C PRO A 559 13.56 -11.58 -97.37
N ALA A 560 13.05 -12.81 -97.22
CA ALA A 560 12.32 -13.22 -96.02
C ALA A 560 13.26 -13.36 -94.82
N LEU A 561 14.46 -13.92 -95.04
CA LEU A 561 15.48 -14.07 -94.00
C LEU A 561 16.03 -12.71 -93.55
N THR A 562 16.24 -11.80 -94.50
CA THR A 562 16.74 -10.44 -94.22
C THR A 562 15.76 -9.64 -93.36
N ASN A 563 14.47 -9.68 -93.72
CA ASN A 563 13.40 -9.07 -92.93
C ASN A 563 13.21 -9.74 -91.55
N ALA A 564 13.32 -11.06 -91.46
CA ALA A 564 13.24 -11.78 -90.19
C ALA A 564 14.41 -11.41 -89.26
N LEU A 565 15.61 -11.21 -89.82
CA LEU A 565 16.78 -10.76 -89.08
C LEU A 565 16.62 -9.32 -88.58
N ASP A 566 16.12 -8.40 -89.42
CA ASP A 566 15.84 -7.01 -89.03
C ASP A 566 14.78 -6.92 -87.93
N GLN A 567 13.71 -7.72 -88.03
CA GLN A 567 12.70 -7.82 -86.98
C GLN A 567 13.28 -8.37 -85.68
N THR A 568 14.20 -9.34 -85.76
CA THR A 568 14.83 -9.94 -84.58
C THR A 568 15.77 -8.94 -83.90
N ILE A 569 16.60 -8.24 -84.67
CA ILE A 569 17.51 -7.21 -84.15
C ILE A 569 16.71 -6.07 -83.49
N SER A 570 15.63 -5.62 -84.12
CA SER A 570 14.75 -4.59 -83.57
C SER A 570 14.11 -5.04 -82.24
N ARG A 571 13.63 -6.29 -82.16
CA ARG A 571 13.11 -6.88 -80.90
C ARG A 571 14.16 -6.97 -79.81
N VAL A 572 15.39 -7.35 -80.15
CA VAL A 572 16.52 -7.42 -79.21
C VAL A 572 16.89 -6.02 -78.69
N ARG A 573 16.93 -5.01 -79.56
CA ARG A 573 17.15 -3.60 -79.15
C ARG A 573 16.07 -3.10 -78.21
N HIS A 574 14.80 -3.37 -78.55
CA HIS A 574 13.68 -2.94 -77.72
C HIS A 574 13.73 -3.60 -76.33
N ALA A 575 13.95 -4.92 -76.27
CA ALA A 575 14.11 -5.65 -75.01
C ALA A 575 15.33 -5.17 -74.20
N ALA A 576 16.43 -4.81 -74.85
CA ALA A 576 17.61 -4.26 -74.18
C ALA A 576 17.34 -2.86 -73.59
N SER A 577 16.61 -2.01 -74.31
CA SER A 577 16.21 -0.67 -73.83
C SER A 577 15.25 -0.76 -72.64
N GLU A 578 14.25 -1.64 -72.70
CA GLU A 578 13.32 -1.87 -71.57
C GLU A 578 14.07 -2.37 -70.34
N ALA A 579 15.06 -3.24 -70.53
CA ALA A 579 15.89 -3.74 -69.45
C ALA A 579 16.78 -2.64 -68.83
N GLU A 580 17.31 -1.70 -69.62
CA GLU A 580 18.04 -0.53 -69.10
C GLU A 580 17.15 0.39 -68.26
N ASP A 581 15.92 0.64 -68.70
CA ASP A 581 14.96 1.46 -67.94
C ASP A 581 14.57 0.80 -66.61
N LEU A 582 14.36 -0.52 -66.62
CA LEU A 582 14.15 -1.31 -65.41
C LEU A 582 15.35 -1.22 -64.45
N ILE A 583 16.59 -1.29 -64.96
CA ILE A 583 17.82 -1.17 -64.17
C ILE A 583 17.94 0.24 -63.57
N ARG A 584 17.68 1.30 -64.34
CA ARG A 584 17.69 2.68 -63.83
C ARG A 584 16.68 2.90 -62.71
N ASN A 585 15.48 2.34 -62.85
CA ASN A 585 14.46 2.39 -61.80
C ASN A 585 14.91 1.61 -60.55
N LEU A 586 15.62 0.49 -60.73
CA LEU A 586 16.19 -0.29 -59.64
C LEU A 586 17.25 0.50 -58.86
N ASP A 587 18.16 1.19 -59.54
CA ASP A 587 19.20 2.03 -58.90
C ASP A 587 18.58 3.17 -58.07
N SER A 588 17.49 3.77 -58.57
CA SER A 588 16.75 4.79 -57.81
C SER A 588 16.14 4.22 -56.52
N LEU A 589 15.53 3.03 -56.61
CA LEU A 589 14.93 2.36 -55.45
C LEU A 589 15.99 1.94 -54.41
N LEU A 590 17.20 1.57 -54.85
CA LEU A 590 18.31 1.22 -53.95
C LEU A 590 18.81 2.42 -53.14
N ASN A 591 18.96 3.57 -53.79
CA ASN A 591 19.36 4.81 -53.11
C ASN A 591 18.30 5.25 -52.08
N GLU A 592 17.02 5.10 -52.41
CA GLU A 592 15.91 5.37 -51.47
C GLU A 592 15.94 4.38 -50.29
N GLN A 593 16.29 3.11 -50.54
CA GLN A 593 16.45 2.10 -49.51
C GLN A 593 17.60 2.38 -48.55
N GLU A 594 18.73 2.88 -49.04
CA GLU A 594 19.90 3.24 -48.22
C GLU A 594 19.58 4.42 -47.29
N SER A 595 18.82 5.40 -47.78
CA SER A 595 18.30 6.51 -46.96
C SER A 595 17.31 6.03 -45.89
N LEU A 596 16.42 5.09 -46.23
CA LEU A 596 15.49 4.47 -45.28
C LEU A 596 16.24 3.70 -44.18
N LYS A 597 17.30 2.97 -44.53
CA LYS A 597 18.17 2.25 -43.58
C LYS A 597 18.77 3.20 -42.54
N GLN A 598 19.35 4.31 -42.99
CA GLN A 598 19.93 5.32 -42.10
C GLN A 598 18.88 5.97 -41.19
N GLY A 599 17.67 6.24 -41.71
CA GLY A 599 16.57 6.77 -40.90
C GLY A 599 16.09 5.81 -39.82
N VAL A 600 16.02 4.52 -40.14
CA VAL A 600 15.63 3.46 -39.19
C VAL A 600 16.68 3.27 -38.09
N GLU A 601 17.97 3.33 -38.42
CA GLU A 601 19.06 3.28 -37.43
C GLU A 601 19.07 4.51 -36.50
N LEU A 602 18.76 5.70 -37.01
CA LEU A 602 18.62 6.91 -36.19
C LEU A 602 17.41 6.86 -35.25
N LEU A 603 16.27 6.37 -35.75
CA LEU A 603 15.06 6.18 -34.92
C LEU A 603 15.29 5.15 -33.81
N ALA A 604 16.06 4.09 -34.08
CA ALA A 604 16.48 3.11 -33.07
C ALA A 604 17.18 3.78 -31.89
N GLN A 605 18.22 4.56 -32.20
CA GLN A 605 19.02 5.27 -31.20
C GLN A 605 18.18 6.26 -30.40
N GLN A 606 17.22 6.94 -31.02
CA GLN A 606 16.33 7.85 -30.31
C GLN A 606 15.32 7.14 -29.39
N ILE A 607 14.83 5.96 -29.79
CA ILE A 607 13.90 5.17 -28.98
C ILE A 607 14.61 4.65 -27.72
N ASP A 608 15.83 4.12 -27.85
CA ASP A 608 16.59 3.63 -26.69
C ASP A 608 16.90 4.76 -25.71
N LEU A 609 17.34 5.92 -26.23
CA LEU A 609 17.62 7.11 -25.42
C LEU A 609 16.35 7.60 -24.69
N ALA A 610 15.20 7.60 -25.38
CA ALA A 610 13.92 8.02 -24.80
C ALA A 610 13.42 7.03 -23.75
N GLN A 611 13.61 5.72 -23.94
CA GLN A 611 13.19 4.69 -22.97
C GLN A 611 14.02 4.74 -21.68
N GLU A 612 15.33 4.89 -21.79
CA GLU A 612 16.22 5.07 -20.63
C GLU A 612 15.87 6.34 -19.86
N GLN A 613 15.66 7.45 -20.57
CA GLN A 613 15.24 8.73 -19.98
C GLN A 613 13.86 8.69 -19.33
N ILE A 614 12.91 7.96 -19.91
CA ILE A 614 11.58 7.74 -19.34
C ILE A 614 11.70 6.92 -18.06
N SER A 615 12.44 5.81 -18.07
CA SER A 615 12.66 4.95 -16.89
C SER A 615 13.23 5.75 -15.71
N ASP A 616 14.27 6.54 -15.95
CA ASP A 616 14.90 7.38 -14.93
C ASP A 616 13.97 8.50 -14.42
N ALA A 617 13.11 9.03 -15.30
CA ALA A 617 12.11 10.03 -14.95
C ALA A 617 10.98 9.43 -14.09
N TRP A 618 10.52 8.22 -14.39
CA TRP A 618 9.49 7.52 -13.61
C TRP A 618 9.98 7.14 -12.21
N GLU A 619 11.24 6.70 -12.09
CA GLU A 619 11.89 6.44 -10.80
C GLU A 619 11.97 7.72 -9.95
N SER A 620 12.25 8.87 -10.59
CA SER A 620 12.33 10.18 -9.95
C SER A 620 10.97 10.78 -9.55
N VAL A 621 9.92 10.55 -10.34
CA VAL A 621 8.55 11.06 -10.06
C VAL A 621 7.87 10.28 -8.94
N ALA A 622 8.03 8.95 -8.91
CA ALA A 622 7.44 8.09 -7.87
C ALA A 622 8.01 8.37 -6.46
N LEU A 623 9.32 8.69 -6.36
CA LEU A 623 9.97 9.12 -5.13
C LEU A 623 9.56 10.55 -4.71
N GLY A 624 9.21 11.42 -5.65
CA GLY A 624 8.80 12.82 -5.41
C GLY A 624 7.47 12.97 -4.68
N LEU A 625 6.45 12.18 -5.06
CA LEU A 625 5.06 12.26 -4.57
C LEU A 625 4.88 11.83 -3.09
N SER A 626 5.53 10.74 -2.66
CA SER A 626 5.35 10.21 -1.30
C SER A 626 6.08 11.03 -0.24
N ALA A 627 7.22 11.60 -0.60
CA ALA A 627 8.02 12.35 0.36
C ALA A 627 7.50 13.80 0.55
N GLU A 628 6.63 14.34 -0.32
CA GLU A 628 5.98 15.66 -0.11
C GLU A 628 5.07 15.68 1.11
N THR A 629 4.20 14.67 1.18
CA THR A 629 3.16 14.58 2.20
C THR A 629 3.83 14.41 3.56
N LEU A 630 4.85 13.55 3.63
CA LEU A 630 5.71 13.40 4.79
C LEU A 630 6.45 14.71 5.16
N ALA A 631 7.00 15.44 4.20
CA ALA A 631 7.70 16.69 4.46
C ALA A 631 6.77 17.76 5.05
N HIS A 632 5.56 17.90 4.50
CA HIS A 632 4.55 18.84 4.99
C HIS A 632 4.02 18.46 6.39
N GLU A 633 3.78 17.18 6.66
CA GLU A 633 3.35 16.71 8.00
C GLU A 633 4.42 16.94 9.06
N VAL A 634 5.68 16.62 8.74
CA VAL A 634 6.80 16.82 9.68
C VAL A 634 7.09 18.30 9.94
N GLN A 635 6.94 19.17 8.92
CA GLN A 635 7.03 20.63 9.11
C GLN A 635 5.91 21.15 10.01
N HIS A 636 4.66 20.75 9.77
CA HIS A 636 3.52 21.18 10.57
C HIS A 636 3.62 20.71 12.03
N ILE A 637 4.06 19.47 12.26
CA ILE A 637 4.32 18.92 13.61
C ILE A 637 5.46 19.71 14.30
N SER A 638 6.54 20.01 13.56
CA SER A 638 7.69 20.74 14.10
C SER A 638 7.32 22.17 14.52
N ASP A 639 6.52 22.87 13.70
CA ASP A 639 6.09 24.25 13.97
C ASP A 639 5.10 24.30 15.15
N GLY A 640 4.16 23.35 15.22
CA GLY A 640 3.26 23.18 16.36
C GLY A 640 4.00 22.91 17.68
N LEU A 641 5.02 22.03 17.64
CA LEU A 641 5.88 21.74 18.79
C LEU A 641 6.65 22.99 19.25
N ARG A 642 7.16 23.79 18.32
CA ARG A 642 7.83 25.06 18.64
C ARG A 642 6.90 26.08 19.27
N ALA A 643 5.72 26.28 18.69
CA ALA A 643 4.73 27.23 19.21
C ALA A 643 4.29 26.87 20.64
N ARG A 644 3.98 25.59 20.88
CA ARG A 644 3.62 25.10 22.22
C ARG A 644 4.79 25.16 23.20
N SER A 645 6.01 24.81 22.77
CA SER A 645 7.21 24.92 23.60
C SER A 645 7.50 26.38 23.98
N ALA A 646 7.28 27.34 23.07
CA ALA A 646 7.42 28.76 23.33
C ALA A 646 6.34 29.28 24.30
N GLN A 647 5.10 28.80 24.18
CA GLN A 647 4.02 29.10 25.12
C GLN A 647 4.31 28.55 26.53
N ILE A 648 4.77 27.31 26.62
CA ILE A 648 5.19 26.68 27.88
C ILE A 648 6.36 27.46 28.48
N THR A 649 7.34 27.85 27.68
CA THR A 649 8.48 28.68 28.14
C THR A 649 8.02 30.03 28.69
N THR A 650 7.08 30.68 27.99
CA THR A 650 6.52 31.97 28.40
C THR A 650 5.68 31.85 29.68
N TYR A 651 4.91 30.78 29.81
CA TYR A 651 4.14 30.46 31.01
C TYR A 651 5.05 30.11 32.19
N LEU A 652 6.10 29.31 32.00
CA LEU A 652 7.09 29.01 33.04
C LEU A 652 7.81 30.27 33.54
N ASN A 653 8.10 31.22 32.63
CA ASN A 653 8.64 32.52 32.99
C ASN A 653 7.65 33.39 33.80
N SER A 654 6.34 33.26 33.57
CA SER A 654 5.32 34.06 34.28
C SER A 654 5.00 33.53 35.68
N ILE A 655 5.18 32.23 35.95
CA ILE A 655 4.88 31.62 37.26
C ILE A 655 6.08 31.57 38.23
N ASN A 656 7.23 32.15 37.88
CA ASN A 656 8.45 32.21 38.72
C ASN A 656 8.88 30.86 39.34
N HIS A 657 8.58 29.75 38.67
CA HIS A 657 8.92 28.40 39.12
C HIS A 657 10.12 27.87 38.32
N LYS A 658 11.24 27.63 39.00
CA LYS A 658 12.54 27.27 38.43
C LYS A 658 12.83 25.77 38.56
N ASP A 659 11.91 24.88 38.17
CA ASP A 659 12.31 23.47 38.02
C ASP A 659 13.19 23.33 36.78
N GLN A 660 14.51 23.31 37.03
CA GLN A 660 15.55 23.24 36.02
C GLN A 660 15.36 22.04 35.07
N ARG A 661 14.72 20.95 35.53
CA ARG A 661 14.47 19.76 34.70
C ARG A 661 13.40 19.99 33.64
N VAL A 662 12.32 20.70 34.00
CA VAL A 662 11.25 21.07 33.06
C VAL A 662 11.79 22.06 32.03
N TRP A 663 12.60 23.02 32.46
CA TRP A 663 13.28 23.97 31.57
C TRP A 663 14.22 23.28 30.58
N THR A 664 15.02 22.33 31.07
CA THR A 664 15.95 21.55 30.23
C THR A 664 15.19 20.68 29.23
N PHE A 665 14.07 20.07 29.64
CA PHE A 665 13.23 19.26 28.77
C PHE A 665 12.57 20.08 27.65
N VAL A 666 12.01 21.25 27.99
CA VAL A 666 11.38 22.16 27.00
C VAL A 666 12.41 22.71 26.00
N GLU A 667 13.61 23.08 26.46
CA GLU A 667 14.70 23.48 25.55
C GLU A 667 15.20 22.32 24.67
N HIS A 668 15.23 21.09 25.19
CA HIS A 668 15.62 19.92 24.41
C HIS A 668 14.60 19.61 23.30
N VAL A 669 13.30 19.71 23.60
CA VAL A 669 12.20 19.59 22.62
C VAL A 669 12.29 20.70 21.56
N ARG A 670 12.56 21.95 21.99
CA ARG A 670 12.72 23.11 21.09
C ARG A 670 13.90 22.94 20.13
N SER A 671 15.05 22.48 20.63
CA SER A 671 16.28 22.28 19.84
C SER A 671 16.14 21.11 18.85
N SER A 672 15.53 20.00 19.27
CA SER A 672 15.30 18.81 18.44
C SER A 672 14.29 19.08 17.33
N SER A 673 13.18 19.75 17.64
CA SER A 673 12.23 20.24 16.62
C SER A 673 12.90 21.19 15.61
N GLY A 674 13.84 22.01 16.09
CA GLY A 674 14.57 22.92 15.21
C GLY A 674 15.58 22.27 14.28
N ALA A 675 16.24 21.19 14.72
CA ALA A 675 17.10 20.38 13.86
C ALA A 675 16.28 19.63 12.80
N LEU A 676 15.13 19.07 13.19
CA LEU A 676 14.22 18.32 12.31
C LEU A 676 13.64 19.21 11.19
N SER A 677 13.12 20.39 11.55
CA SER A 677 12.62 21.39 10.60
C SER A 677 13.69 21.83 9.59
N LYS A 678 14.95 21.99 10.04
CA LYS A 678 16.08 22.36 9.17
C LYS A 678 16.51 21.23 8.22
N GLN A 679 16.36 19.97 8.61
CA GLN A 679 16.63 18.82 7.74
C GLN A 679 15.52 18.61 6.70
N VAL A 680 14.25 18.74 7.10
CA VAL A 680 13.11 18.61 6.19
C VAL A 680 13.05 19.74 5.17
N SER A 681 13.35 20.99 5.57
CA SER A 681 13.42 22.14 4.64
C SER A 681 14.44 21.99 3.51
N ARG A 682 15.43 21.10 3.66
CA ARG A 682 16.41 20.76 2.61
C ARG A 682 15.89 19.72 1.61
N LEU A 683 14.83 18.98 1.98
CA LEU A 683 14.20 17.93 1.18
C LEU A 683 12.94 18.45 0.47
N THR A 684 12.27 19.47 1.00
CA THR A 684 11.02 20.07 0.46
C THR A 684 11.06 20.49 -1.01
N PRO A 685 12.16 21.04 -1.58
CA PRO A 685 12.19 21.43 -2.99
C PRO A 685 12.07 20.24 -3.95
N SER A 686 12.43 19.03 -3.52
CA SER A 686 12.46 17.82 -4.34
C SER A 686 11.14 17.06 -4.38
N LEU A 687 10.15 17.52 -3.62
CA LEU A 687 8.99 16.71 -3.27
C LEU A 687 7.67 17.38 -3.64
N ARG A 688 7.65 18.64 -4.09
CA ARG A 688 6.41 19.41 -4.20
C ARG A 688 5.45 18.97 -5.34
N TYR A 689 4.76 17.81 -5.27
CA TYR A 689 3.50 17.58 -5.98
C TYR A 689 2.60 16.38 -5.55
N MET A 690 1.40 16.64 -4.99
CA MET A 690 0.01 16.29 -5.43
C MET A 690 -0.95 15.82 -4.30
N ARG A 691 -1.99 16.61 -4.02
CA ARG A 691 -3.35 16.12 -3.65
C ARG A 691 -4.37 16.86 -4.51
N GLU A 692 -5.17 16.12 -5.29
CA GLU A 692 -6.17 16.66 -6.22
C GLU A 692 -7.45 17.14 -5.51
N ARG A 693 -7.40 18.32 -4.90
CA ARG A 693 -8.60 19.14 -4.69
C ARG A 693 -8.64 20.18 -5.81
N ARG A 694 -9.73 20.25 -6.58
CA ARG A 694 -9.96 21.32 -7.58
C ARG A 694 -10.85 22.36 -6.93
N ASP A 695 -10.32 23.56 -6.73
CA ASP A 695 -11.04 24.71 -6.18
C ASP A 695 -11.28 25.74 -7.29
N ASP A 696 -12.21 26.66 -7.10
CA ASP A 696 -12.39 27.79 -8.02
C ASP A 696 -11.32 28.85 -7.70
N ILE A 697 -10.44 29.09 -8.66
CA ILE A 697 -9.27 29.97 -8.50
C ILE A 697 -9.48 31.20 -9.37
N GLY A 698 -9.53 32.38 -8.75
CA GLY A 698 -9.50 33.67 -9.45
C GLY A 698 -8.10 33.97 -9.97
N MET A 699 -7.96 34.21 -11.27
CA MET A 699 -6.64 34.39 -11.89
C MET A 699 -5.91 35.63 -11.41
N SER A 700 -6.62 36.74 -11.22
CA SER A 700 -6.01 37.96 -10.70
C SER A 700 -5.44 37.78 -9.28
N ASP A 701 -6.15 37.06 -8.41
CA ASP A 701 -5.69 36.79 -7.04
C ASP A 701 -4.46 35.88 -7.00
N GLU A 702 -4.42 34.85 -7.85
CA GLU A 702 -3.29 33.93 -7.94
C GLU A 702 -2.04 34.62 -8.51
N ILE A 703 -2.20 35.43 -9.57
CA ILE A 703 -1.10 36.20 -10.16
C ILE A 703 -0.58 37.26 -9.19
N GLU A 704 -1.45 37.91 -8.42
CA GLU A 704 -1.05 38.88 -7.41
C GLU A 704 -0.28 38.22 -6.25
N THR A 705 -0.71 37.02 -5.85
CA THR A 705 0.00 36.19 -4.85
C THR A 705 1.39 35.81 -5.34
N LEU A 706 1.50 35.36 -6.60
CA LEU A 706 2.77 35.06 -7.27
C LEU A 706 3.67 36.30 -7.31
N ARG A 707 3.14 37.46 -7.72
CA ARG A 707 3.88 38.73 -7.78
C ARG A 707 4.47 39.10 -6.43
N ARG A 708 3.67 39.05 -5.36
CA ARG A 708 4.13 39.39 -4.00
C ARG A 708 5.25 38.48 -3.53
N TYR A 709 5.11 37.17 -3.77
CA TYR A 709 6.12 36.19 -3.42
C TYR A 709 7.46 36.45 -4.12
N TYR A 710 7.45 36.68 -5.44
CA TYR A 710 8.68 36.94 -6.20
C TYR A 710 9.27 38.32 -5.95
N LEU A 711 8.45 39.34 -5.67
CA LEU A 711 8.93 40.66 -5.29
C LEU A 711 9.72 40.63 -3.98
N GLU A 712 9.23 39.90 -2.97
CA GLU A 712 9.97 39.68 -1.71
C GLU A 712 11.23 38.84 -1.93
N ARG A 713 11.15 37.82 -2.80
CA ARG A 713 12.26 36.90 -3.10
C ARG A 713 13.41 37.59 -3.83
N TRP A 714 13.13 38.41 -4.84
CA TRP A 714 14.15 39.10 -5.63
C TRP A 714 14.81 40.24 -4.87
N GLY A 715 14.12 40.85 -3.90
CA GLY A 715 14.69 41.87 -3.04
C GLY A 715 15.31 43.03 -3.83
N ALA A 716 16.63 43.25 -3.68
CA ALA A 716 17.37 44.31 -4.37
C ALA A 716 17.89 43.91 -5.77
N ASN A 717 17.53 42.73 -6.28
CA ASN A 717 17.88 42.34 -7.65
C ASN A 717 17.13 43.23 -8.65
N ARG A 718 17.75 43.54 -9.80
CA ARG A 718 17.15 44.37 -10.87
C ARG A 718 16.09 43.62 -11.69
N LEU A 719 15.25 42.86 -11.01
CA LEU A 719 14.15 42.08 -11.58
C LEU A 719 12.83 42.63 -11.05
N ARG A 720 11.85 42.82 -11.93
CA ARG A 720 10.50 43.19 -11.54
C ARG A 720 9.45 42.38 -12.31
N MET A 721 8.30 42.21 -11.68
CA MET A 721 7.13 41.59 -12.29
C MET A 721 6.02 42.63 -12.42
N GLU A 722 5.55 42.84 -13.65
CA GLU A 722 4.43 43.70 -13.98
C GLU A 722 3.19 42.84 -14.28
N THR A 723 2.05 43.25 -13.73
CA THR A 723 0.78 42.52 -13.89
C THR A 723 -0.24 43.43 -14.54
N ASN A 724 -0.80 42.99 -15.67
CA ASN A 724 -1.86 43.70 -16.37
C ASN A 724 -3.14 42.85 -16.40
N ILE A 725 -4.19 43.32 -15.72
CA ILE A 725 -5.48 42.63 -15.66
C ILE A 725 -6.44 43.36 -16.61
N VAL A 726 -6.76 42.73 -17.74
CA VAL A 726 -7.68 43.25 -18.75
C VAL A 726 -9.08 42.72 -18.50
N ASN A 727 -9.24 41.40 -18.51
CA ASN A 727 -10.49 40.70 -18.18
C ASN A 727 -10.17 39.54 -17.24
N ASP A 728 -10.57 39.67 -15.97
CA ASP A 728 -10.35 38.63 -14.96
C ASP A 728 -11.32 37.46 -15.12
N PHE A 729 -10.88 36.25 -14.74
CA PHE A 729 -11.69 35.04 -14.82
C PHE A 729 -11.29 34.01 -13.76
N SER A 730 -12.16 33.03 -13.53
CA SER A 730 -11.90 31.92 -12.62
C SER A 730 -11.87 30.59 -13.35
N ILE A 731 -11.02 29.68 -12.88
CA ILE A 731 -10.97 28.29 -13.36
C ILE A 731 -11.16 27.33 -12.21
N ARG A 732 -11.69 26.15 -12.54
CA ARG A 732 -11.77 25.06 -11.57
C ARG A 732 -10.58 24.12 -11.70
N ALA A 733 -9.51 24.45 -11.00
CA ALA A 733 -8.26 23.71 -11.06
C ALA A 733 -7.68 23.46 -9.68
N ASN A 734 -6.63 22.66 -9.62
CA ASN A 734 -5.89 22.48 -8.39
C ASN A 734 -4.90 23.63 -8.23
N SER A 735 -4.98 24.35 -7.11
CA SER A 735 -4.15 25.53 -6.86
C SER A 735 -2.67 25.22 -6.94
N GLY A 736 -2.23 24.15 -6.26
CA GLY A 736 -0.83 23.68 -6.33
C GLY A 736 -0.37 23.39 -7.75
N LYS A 737 -1.23 22.81 -8.59
CA LYS A 737 -0.93 22.56 -10.01
C LYS A 737 -0.73 23.83 -10.83
N LEU A 738 -1.62 24.80 -10.62
CA LEU A 738 -1.53 26.09 -11.28
C LEU A 738 -0.31 26.89 -10.80
N THR A 739 -0.07 26.94 -9.49
CA THR A 739 1.12 27.58 -8.92
C THR A 739 2.40 26.96 -9.48
N GLN A 740 2.49 25.63 -9.62
CA GLN A 740 3.67 24.98 -10.20
C GLN A 740 3.88 25.35 -11.67
N VAL A 741 2.81 25.46 -12.46
CA VAL A 741 2.89 25.95 -13.84
C VAL A 741 3.48 27.36 -13.88
N LEU A 742 2.94 28.26 -13.06
CA LEU A 742 3.38 29.65 -13.00
C LEU A 742 4.83 29.79 -12.50
N ASP A 743 5.20 29.06 -11.45
CA ASP A 743 6.57 29.01 -10.91
C ASP A 743 7.57 28.56 -11.96
N ASN A 744 7.27 27.50 -12.71
CA ASN A 744 8.16 27.00 -13.76
C ASN A 744 8.38 28.02 -14.89
N LEU A 745 7.36 28.81 -15.22
CA LEU A 745 7.47 29.89 -16.21
C LEU A 745 8.31 31.04 -15.67
N VAL A 746 8.05 31.50 -14.45
CA VAL A 746 8.79 32.60 -13.81
C VAL A 746 10.26 32.23 -13.59
N LEU A 747 10.56 31.03 -13.12
CA LEU A 747 11.94 30.55 -12.93
C LEU A 747 12.70 30.42 -14.25
N ASN A 748 12.00 30.09 -15.35
CA ASN A 748 12.61 30.06 -16.67
C ASN A 748 12.95 31.47 -17.16
N SER A 749 12.03 32.43 -17.04
CA SER A 749 12.29 33.83 -17.37
C SER A 749 13.37 34.45 -16.46
N GLU A 750 13.32 34.21 -15.15
CA GLU A 750 14.33 34.69 -14.18
C GLU A 750 15.74 34.27 -14.59
N TYR A 751 15.95 33.00 -14.96
CA TYR A 751 17.26 32.52 -15.40
C TYR A 751 17.78 33.31 -16.61
N TRP A 752 16.96 33.47 -17.65
CA TRP A 752 17.39 34.14 -18.89
C TRP A 752 17.58 35.64 -18.70
N LEU A 753 16.77 36.28 -17.84
CA LEU A 753 16.93 37.67 -17.46
C LEU A 753 18.22 37.88 -16.63
N LEU A 754 18.54 37.00 -15.69
CA LEU A 754 19.80 37.07 -14.94
C LEU A 754 21.01 36.88 -15.85
N GLN A 755 20.94 35.99 -16.85
CA GLN A 755 21.99 35.87 -17.86
C GLN A 755 22.11 37.17 -18.67
N GLY A 756 20.99 37.76 -19.09
CA GLY A 756 20.99 39.03 -19.81
C GLY A 756 21.54 40.21 -19.00
N LEU A 757 21.27 40.25 -17.69
CA LEU A 757 21.85 41.25 -16.77
C LEU A 757 23.36 41.01 -16.60
N ALA A 758 23.78 39.75 -16.49
CA ALA A 758 25.20 39.38 -16.37
C ALA A 758 25.99 39.71 -17.65
N THR A 759 25.40 39.51 -18.82
CA THR A 759 25.99 39.84 -20.13
C THR A 759 25.76 41.29 -20.55
N LYS A 760 25.04 42.09 -19.74
CA LYS A 760 24.65 43.48 -20.00
C LYS A 760 23.86 43.68 -21.29
N THR A 761 23.12 42.67 -21.73
CA THR A 761 22.19 42.79 -22.86
C THR A 761 20.89 43.49 -22.46
N ILE A 762 20.58 43.52 -21.16
CA ILE A 762 19.46 44.26 -20.56
C ILE A 762 19.92 44.99 -19.31
N ASP A 763 19.33 46.16 -19.03
CA ASP A 763 19.64 46.98 -17.84
C ASP A 763 18.81 46.59 -16.61
N GLU A 764 17.59 46.10 -16.85
CA GLU A 764 16.59 45.65 -15.88
C GLU A 764 15.81 44.48 -16.51
N GLY A 765 15.55 43.42 -15.74
CA GLY A 765 14.73 42.30 -16.18
C GLY A 765 13.28 42.52 -15.79
N VAL A 766 12.38 42.46 -16.76
CA VAL A 766 10.94 42.66 -16.57
C VAL A 766 10.21 41.42 -17.06
N ILE A 767 9.39 40.85 -16.18
CA ILE A 767 8.42 39.80 -16.53
C ILE A 767 7.03 40.43 -16.50
N THR A 768 6.34 40.45 -17.63
CA THR A 768 4.98 40.96 -17.76
C THR A 768 4.01 39.79 -17.84
N VAL A 769 3.06 39.75 -16.90
CA VAL A 769 1.97 38.77 -16.87
C VAL A 769 0.66 39.50 -17.17
N THR A 770 0.01 39.13 -18.28
CA THR A 770 -1.29 39.68 -18.67
C THR A 770 -2.40 38.66 -18.48
N VAL A 771 -3.45 39.04 -17.76
CA VAL A 771 -4.67 38.25 -17.55
C VAL A 771 -5.78 38.84 -18.44
N ASP A 772 -6.24 38.06 -19.41
CA ASP A 772 -7.30 38.45 -20.34
C ASP A 772 -8.11 37.22 -20.76
N GLU A 773 -9.27 37.01 -20.14
CA GLU A 773 -10.14 35.83 -20.31
C GLU A 773 -10.23 35.34 -21.78
N PRO A 774 -10.04 34.04 -22.06
CA PRO A 774 -9.64 32.93 -21.17
C PRO A 774 -8.12 32.67 -21.16
N HIS A 775 -7.28 33.70 -21.32
CA HIS A 775 -5.84 33.57 -21.52
C HIS A 775 -5.02 34.21 -20.40
N ILE A 776 -3.86 33.59 -20.15
CA ILE A 776 -2.76 34.22 -19.42
C ILE A 776 -1.57 34.28 -20.35
N THR A 777 -0.97 35.45 -20.46
CA THR A 777 0.21 35.68 -21.28
C THR A 777 1.39 36.04 -20.39
N VAL A 778 2.47 35.28 -20.50
CA VAL A 778 3.74 35.55 -19.81
C VAL A 778 4.77 35.95 -20.86
N GLU A 779 5.35 37.12 -20.66
CA GLU A 779 6.38 37.69 -21.52
C GLU A 779 7.52 38.21 -20.67
N ASP A 780 8.75 38.03 -21.14
CA ASP A 780 9.93 38.65 -20.54
C ASP A 780 10.71 39.45 -21.58
N ASN A 781 11.46 40.45 -21.10
CA ASN A 781 12.31 41.28 -21.96
C ASN A 781 13.70 40.66 -22.23
N GLY A 782 13.83 39.34 -22.08
CA GLY A 782 15.05 38.59 -22.37
C GLY A 782 15.25 38.32 -23.87
N ILE A 783 16.16 37.37 -24.16
CA ILE A 783 16.58 37.05 -25.53
C ILE A 783 15.50 36.35 -26.38
N GLY A 784 14.46 35.78 -25.75
CA GLY A 784 13.46 34.96 -26.43
C GLY A 784 13.98 33.58 -26.88
N PHE A 785 13.11 32.79 -27.48
CA PHE A 785 13.41 31.44 -27.96
C PHE A 785 14.23 31.48 -29.24
N ASP A 786 15.25 30.64 -29.35
CA ASP A 786 16.01 30.47 -30.59
C ASP A 786 15.17 29.69 -31.61
N GLU A 787 15.26 30.05 -32.89
CA GLU A 787 14.47 29.46 -33.98
C GLU A 787 14.61 27.94 -34.04
N SER A 788 15.79 27.40 -33.73
CA SER A 788 16.07 25.96 -33.73
C SER A 788 15.27 25.16 -32.68
N ILE A 789 14.73 25.83 -31.66
CA ILE A 789 13.97 25.19 -30.59
C ILE A 789 12.53 25.70 -30.48
N GLU A 790 12.08 26.63 -31.34
CA GLU A 790 10.74 27.22 -31.24
C GLU A 790 9.62 26.15 -31.33
N GLU A 791 9.78 25.14 -32.21
CA GLU A 791 8.82 24.04 -32.39
C GLU A 791 9.01 22.90 -31.39
N LEU A 792 10.19 22.81 -30.77
CA LEU A 792 10.59 21.73 -29.86
C LEU A 792 10.61 22.18 -28.38
N ALA A 793 10.29 23.44 -28.09
CA ALA A 793 10.47 24.04 -26.76
C ALA A 793 9.71 23.32 -25.64
N PHE A 794 8.65 22.59 -25.97
CA PHE A 794 7.81 21.84 -25.03
C PHE A 794 8.07 20.34 -25.05
N GLU A 795 8.99 19.86 -25.90
CA GLU A 795 9.44 18.46 -25.91
C GLU A 795 10.42 18.23 -24.75
N PRO A 796 10.42 17.02 -24.15
CA PRO A 796 11.27 16.73 -23.00
C PRO A 796 12.75 16.82 -23.37
N PHE A 797 13.57 17.25 -22.40
CA PHE A 797 15.03 17.37 -22.49
C PHE A 797 15.57 18.46 -23.45
N ILE A 798 14.68 19.20 -24.12
CA ILE A 798 15.08 20.35 -24.94
C ILE A 798 15.41 21.55 -24.04
N THR A 799 16.68 21.97 -24.04
CA THR A 799 17.12 23.17 -23.32
C THR A 799 18.35 23.81 -23.93
N MET A 800 18.42 25.13 -23.87
CA MET A 800 19.63 25.91 -24.17
C MET A 800 20.41 26.31 -22.91
N LYS A 801 19.97 25.86 -21.72
CA LYS A 801 20.75 26.01 -20.49
C LYS A 801 21.93 25.01 -20.51
N PRO A 802 23.11 25.36 -19.99
CA PRO A 802 24.24 24.42 -19.91
C PRO A 802 23.86 23.12 -19.19
N ALA A 803 24.46 21.99 -19.61
CA ALA A 803 24.10 20.62 -19.17
C ALA A 803 24.13 20.38 -17.65
N GLN A 804 24.79 21.23 -16.87
CA GLN A 804 24.83 21.14 -15.40
C GLN A 804 23.74 21.97 -14.68
N GLN A 805 23.00 22.82 -15.38
CA GLN A 805 22.02 23.74 -14.80
C GLN A 805 20.58 23.57 -15.33
N GLY A 806 20.39 22.97 -16.51
CA GLY A 806 19.05 22.72 -17.05
C GLY A 806 18.89 21.28 -17.53
N ARG A 807 17.78 20.65 -17.12
CA ARG A 807 17.41 19.29 -17.55
C ARG A 807 16.43 19.25 -18.73
N GLY A 808 15.98 20.41 -19.22
CA GLY A 808 14.99 20.51 -20.31
C GLY A 808 13.59 19.97 -20.00
N LEU A 809 13.26 19.75 -18.72
CA LEU A 809 11.96 19.22 -18.30
C LEU A 809 10.94 20.31 -17.94
N GLY A 810 11.37 21.55 -17.69
CA GLY A 810 10.49 22.59 -17.12
C GLY A 810 9.26 22.92 -17.98
N LEU A 811 9.45 23.20 -19.28
CA LEU A 811 8.34 23.52 -20.19
C LEU A 811 7.50 22.29 -20.58
N PHE A 812 8.12 21.11 -20.63
CA PHE A 812 7.41 19.84 -20.79
C PHE A 812 6.47 19.57 -19.61
N VAL A 813 6.95 19.76 -18.38
CA VAL A 813 6.11 19.66 -17.16
C VAL A 813 4.97 20.66 -17.22
N VAL A 814 5.22 21.92 -17.57
CA VAL A 814 4.16 22.93 -17.75
C VAL A 814 3.06 22.45 -18.72
N ARG A 815 3.43 21.86 -19.86
CA ARG A 815 2.48 21.31 -20.83
C ARG A 815 1.65 20.17 -20.24
N GLN A 816 2.28 19.19 -19.59
CA GLN A 816 1.57 18.06 -18.96
C GLN A 816 0.61 18.51 -17.85
N LEU A 817 1.01 19.50 -17.05
CA LEU A 817 0.16 20.03 -15.99
C LEU A 817 -1.05 20.78 -16.55
N LEU A 818 -0.86 21.59 -17.59
CA LEU A 818 -1.94 22.27 -18.29
C LEU A 818 -2.89 21.30 -18.98
N ASP A 819 -2.37 20.27 -19.65
CA ASP A 819 -3.18 19.21 -20.26
C ASP A 819 -4.06 18.51 -19.20
N SER A 820 -3.52 18.26 -17.99
CA SER A 820 -4.29 17.68 -16.88
C SER A 820 -5.41 18.58 -16.33
N MET A 821 -5.39 19.87 -16.70
CA MET A 821 -6.37 20.89 -16.37
C MET A 821 -7.25 21.28 -17.57
N ASP A 822 -7.23 20.50 -18.66
CA ASP A 822 -7.90 20.82 -19.93
C ASP A 822 -7.50 22.19 -20.52
N ALA A 823 -6.29 22.65 -20.21
CA ALA A 823 -5.69 23.89 -20.68
C ALA A 823 -4.51 23.60 -21.62
N SER A 824 -4.02 24.63 -22.32
CA SER A 824 -2.90 24.48 -23.25
C SER A 824 -1.94 25.66 -23.18
N ILE A 825 -0.70 25.47 -23.62
CA ILE A 825 0.32 26.51 -23.78
C ILE A 825 0.83 26.55 -25.20
N THR A 826 1.05 27.75 -25.73
CA THR A 826 1.61 27.99 -27.06
C THR A 826 2.60 29.14 -27.03
N LEU A 827 3.52 29.16 -27.99
CA LEU A 827 4.42 30.28 -28.21
C LEU A 827 3.76 31.23 -29.22
N ALA A 828 3.48 32.47 -28.80
CA ALA A 828 2.79 33.44 -29.63
C ALA A 828 3.64 33.78 -30.88
N PRO A 829 2.99 34.09 -32.02
CA PRO A 829 3.69 34.36 -33.28
C PRO A 829 4.46 35.69 -33.26
N ASP A 830 4.19 36.57 -32.30
CA ASP A 830 4.88 37.84 -32.13
C ASP A 830 6.36 37.63 -31.81
N ARG A 831 7.22 38.38 -32.51
CA ARG A 831 8.68 38.33 -32.34
C ARG A 831 9.16 39.60 -31.65
N ASN A 832 10.13 39.45 -30.74
CA ASN A 832 10.79 40.56 -30.06
C ASN A 832 11.70 41.34 -31.04
N ALA A 833 12.36 42.40 -30.54
CA ALA A 833 13.29 43.21 -31.33
C ALA A 833 14.48 42.42 -31.94
N GLN A 834 14.73 41.19 -31.48
CA GLN A 834 15.76 40.28 -31.98
C GLN A 834 15.20 39.23 -32.96
N GLY A 835 13.93 39.36 -33.38
CA GLY A 835 13.31 38.43 -34.31
C GLY A 835 12.97 37.07 -33.70
N ARG A 836 12.93 36.95 -32.37
CA ARG A 836 12.67 35.70 -31.64
C ARG A 836 11.31 35.74 -30.97
N ARG A 837 10.59 34.63 -30.94
CA ARG A 837 9.35 34.56 -30.17
C ARG A 837 9.68 34.59 -28.68
N SER A 838 9.00 35.43 -27.90
CA SER A 838 9.27 35.62 -26.46
C SER A 838 8.05 35.48 -25.57
N ARG A 839 6.86 35.37 -26.17
CA ARG A 839 5.58 35.44 -25.47
C ARG A 839 4.93 34.07 -25.38
N LEU A 840 4.71 33.58 -24.17
CA LEU A 840 4.02 32.31 -23.89
C LEU A 840 2.56 32.59 -23.57
N ARG A 841 1.65 31.97 -24.32
CA ARG A 841 0.21 32.14 -24.16
C ARG A 841 -0.43 30.84 -23.66
N LEU A 842 -1.00 30.91 -22.46
CA LEU A 842 -1.77 29.84 -21.84
C LEU A 842 -3.25 30.07 -22.16
N SER A 843 -3.96 29.03 -22.59
CA SER A 843 -5.40 29.07 -22.88
C SER A 843 -6.17 28.14 -21.95
N PHE A 844 -7.14 28.71 -21.24
CA PHE A 844 -8.02 28.01 -20.29
C PHE A 844 -9.46 27.90 -20.81
N ALA A 845 -9.67 28.00 -22.12
CA ALA A 845 -11.00 28.07 -22.73
C ALA A 845 -11.92 26.88 -22.37
N ARG A 846 -11.37 25.70 -22.05
CA ARG A 846 -12.13 24.52 -21.63
C ARG A 846 -12.20 24.32 -20.10
N ALA A 847 -11.52 25.19 -19.34
CA ALA A 847 -11.36 25.09 -17.88
C ALA A 847 -12.10 26.20 -17.09
N LEU A 848 -12.84 27.08 -17.79
CA LEU A 848 -13.61 28.17 -17.17
C LEU A 848 -14.67 27.63 -16.19
N SER A 849 -14.78 28.25 -15.01
CA SER A 849 -15.85 27.92 -14.06
C SER A 849 -17.19 28.44 -14.55
N SER A 850 -18.20 27.58 -14.67
CA SER A 850 -19.56 27.97 -15.06
C SER A 850 -20.28 28.67 -13.91
N THR A 851 -20.03 29.96 -13.72
CA THR A 851 -20.78 30.86 -12.83
C THR A 851 -20.96 32.22 -13.50
N ARG A 852 -21.82 32.24 -14.52
CA ARG A 852 -22.59 33.44 -14.92
C ARG A 852 -24.06 33.06 -14.97
N ASP A 853 -24.66 32.95 -13.79
CA ASP A 853 -26.07 33.31 -13.60
C ASP A 853 -26.07 34.66 -12.88
N ALA A 854 -26.24 35.72 -13.66
CA ALA A 854 -26.76 37.02 -13.26
C ALA A 854 -27.50 37.62 -14.46
#